data_AF-A0A1W9VJJ5-F1
#
_entry.id   AF-A0A1W9VJJ5-F1
#
_cell.length_a   1.000
_cell.length_b   1.000
_cell.length_c   1.000
_cell.angle_alpha   90.00
_cell.angle_beta   90.00
_cell.angle_gamma   90.00
#
_symmetry.space_group_name_H-M   'P 1'
#
loop_
_entity.id
_entity.type
_entity.pdbx_description
1 polymer ?
#
loop_
_entity_poly.entity_id
_entity_poly.type
_entity_poly.pdbx_seq_one_letter_code
_entity_poly.pdbx_strand_id
1 'polypeptide(L)'
;MEAWEKYFISDPAVLNQECFKEGCIACHGGVGGSDDMDEAHQGLVESASDNPQETCGSSDCHQDIADLNDTNLHFNLGGYDTILSARGADFDDPAMSQAFDNHCIECHSDCGQCHVSRPKYAGGGLLAGHQFKKIAPPTITCDGCHGTRASPEYKGHYDGIPADIHWTQGGMACLSCHPVSDVHGEGGETPAHRYDGPPTPSCISSDCHADLEDIEIEQHTIHGDKVACQVCHSAGEYKNCANCHVGTDENGLPFRTLDPSWLDFKIGLNPNPTEDRPWHYEMVRHVPVTPDTFAHYGENLLPNFDAVPTWKPAIPHNTQKNTPQTETCEACHENADIFLMASDVTPEEQAANAAVIVPELPSTAGSIGDLETMPGAMLHPVEGYSYCVGCHLPGAANEIPHPLEKRADCFFCHQKGVGEAPQFSVNHLQFSIDDCQECHQLTEMPDPSIGQETLAQIPAELEEAHRAENPPLTEDEIQCVTCYECHEDVTREWSLTPHSGSAHTEGFSQAFEEAGQPTDCLQCHTSGYDEGTGEYTFEGICCEACHGQLAENHGEEGVEEEMFIPVDDKTCAECHEFTHNEWLVSGHADAGVSCINCHTSHNQGTRLPVEQLCQACHQERLDSYAHVSHYDLEEGEVSCVDCHMHASDPDSKLIGGTGAVGHNFFVGAETCDRCHEEETHAKLQIIQEENHANGAVSQLSVELETAQYENVSLRKMGIVNLGVGVGVGALVGIAFMVLVLFVTRRRAS
;
A
#
# COMPACT_ATOMS: atom_id res chain seq x y z
N MET A 1 -18.16 12.76 39.10
CA MET A 1 -17.68 12.33 37.78
C MET A 1 -18.05 10.89 37.54
N GLU A 2 -18.92 10.67 36.58
CA GLU A 2 -19.19 9.38 35.96
C GLU A 2 -17.92 8.84 35.28
N ALA A 3 -17.87 7.54 35.00
CA ALA A 3 -16.66 6.92 34.45
C ALA A 3 -16.24 7.48 33.08
N TRP A 4 -17.20 7.92 32.26
CA TRP A 4 -16.96 8.55 30.95
C TRP A 4 -16.49 10.01 31.04
N GLU A 5 -16.60 10.64 32.20
CA GLU A 5 -16.06 11.98 32.48
C GLU A 5 -14.61 11.93 32.99
N LYS A 6 -14.05 10.73 33.20
CA LYS A 6 -12.70 10.52 33.73
C LYS A 6 -11.78 9.95 32.67
N TYR A 7 -10.58 10.51 32.60
CA TYR A 7 -9.51 9.97 31.78
C TYR A 7 -8.86 8.75 32.46
N PHE A 8 -8.76 7.61 31.77
CA PHE A 8 -8.21 6.38 32.31
C PHE A 8 -6.77 6.17 31.84
N ILE A 9 -5.81 6.25 32.77
CA ILE A 9 -4.41 5.93 32.47
C ILE A 9 -4.27 4.40 32.49
N SER A 10 -4.04 3.91 31.28
CA SER A 10 -3.91 2.52 30.88
C SER A 10 -2.71 1.78 31.48
N ASP A 11 -1.72 2.50 31.99
CA ASP A 11 -0.57 1.90 32.62
C ASP A 11 -0.04 2.92 33.64
N PRO A 12 -0.17 2.67 34.95
CA PRO A 12 0.37 3.55 35.98
C PRO A 12 1.88 3.77 35.83
N ALA A 13 2.61 2.89 35.13
CA ALA A 13 4.02 3.08 34.84
C ALA A 13 4.29 4.26 33.90
N VAL A 14 3.31 4.72 33.11
CA VAL A 14 3.40 5.96 32.34
C VAL A 14 3.72 7.16 33.25
N LEU A 15 3.18 7.18 34.48
CA LEU A 15 3.47 8.22 35.48
C LEU A 15 4.94 8.20 35.97
N ASN A 16 5.71 7.16 35.66
CA ASN A 16 7.14 7.09 35.97
C ASN A 16 8.03 7.63 34.84
N GLN A 17 7.48 7.96 33.66
CA GLN A 17 8.26 8.61 32.60
C GLN A 17 8.72 9.99 33.08
N GLU A 18 9.88 10.44 32.57
CA GLU A 18 10.49 11.72 32.95
C GLU A 18 9.50 12.89 32.82
N CYS A 19 8.66 12.87 31.77
CA CYS A 19 7.65 13.90 31.49
C CYS A 19 6.56 14.03 32.57
N PHE A 20 6.27 12.99 33.35
CA PHE A 20 5.23 13.02 34.39
C PHE A 20 5.74 13.49 35.75
N LYS A 21 7.07 13.61 35.93
CA LYS A 21 7.67 14.03 37.21
C LYS A 21 7.31 15.46 37.62
N GLU A 22 7.06 16.33 36.64
CA GLU A 22 6.62 17.71 36.86
C GLU A 22 5.11 17.81 37.19
N GLY A 23 4.36 16.72 36.98
CA GLY A 23 2.93 16.63 37.20
C GLY A 23 2.10 17.28 36.09
N CYS A 24 0.81 16.89 35.99
CA CYS A 24 -0.07 17.33 34.90
C CYS A 24 -0.21 18.85 34.80
N ILE A 25 -0.20 19.53 35.94
CA ILE A 25 -0.38 20.99 36.05
C ILE A 25 0.78 21.77 35.43
N ALA A 26 1.99 21.20 35.43
CA ALA A 26 3.16 21.86 34.84
C ALA A 26 2.99 22.09 33.34
N CYS A 27 2.37 21.13 32.63
CA CYS A 27 2.15 21.22 31.19
C CYS A 27 0.76 21.80 30.86
N HIS A 28 -0.27 21.31 31.55
CA HIS A 28 -1.66 21.62 31.21
C HIS A 28 -2.28 22.74 32.07
N GLY A 29 -1.63 23.21 33.14
CA GLY A 29 -2.24 24.15 34.07
C GLY A 29 -3.36 23.51 34.91
N GLY A 30 -4.39 24.28 35.25
CA GLY A 30 -5.47 23.84 36.14
C GLY A 30 -5.18 24.03 37.64
N VAL A 31 -6.06 23.48 38.49
CA VAL A 31 -6.03 23.65 39.95
C VAL A 31 -5.84 22.30 40.64
N GLY A 32 -4.73 22.17 41.36
CA GLY A 32 -4.43 20.96 42.13
C GLY A 32 -5.20 20.86 43.45
N GLY A 33 -5.52 19.64 43.87
CA GLY A 33 -6.07 19.35 45.20
C GLY A 33 -7.59 19.45 45.33
N SER A 34 -8.32 19.53 44.21
CA SER A 34 -9.78 19.35 44.16
C SER A 34 -10.14 18.04 43.46
N ASP A 35 -11.20 17.40 43.95
CA ASP A 35 -11.83 16.23 43.31
C ASP A 35 -13.05 16.64 42.45
N ASP A 36 -13.38 17.94 42.43
CA ASP A 36 -14.40 18.52 41.56
C ASP A 36 -13.80 18.86 40.19
N MET A 37 -14.44 18.39 39.13
CA MET A 37 -13.93 18.49 37.77
C MET A 37 -13.81 19.94 37.29
N ASP A 38 -14.85 20.73 37.51
CA ASP A 38 -14.92 22.10 37.03
C ASP A 38 -13.91 22.98 37.77
N GLU A 39 -13.72 22.73 39.08
CA GLU A 39 -12.69 23.39 39.87
C GLU A 39 -11.28 22.96 39.45
N ALA A 40 -11.03 21.66 39.28
CA ALA A 40 -9.71 21.14 38.91
C ALA A 40 -9.28 21.56 37.51
N HIS A 41 -10.22 21.68 36.57
CA HIS A 41 -9.96 22.11 35.20
C HIS A 41 -10.05 23.63 34.98
N GLN A 42 -10.22 24.42 36.03
CA GLN A 42 -10.20 25.87 35.91
C GLN A 42 -8.82 26.35 35.43
N GLY A 43 -8.74 26.85 34.19
CA GLY A 43 -7.48 27.28 33.58
C GLY A 43 -6.62 26.14 33.03
N LEU A 44 -7.21 24.96 32.79
CA LEU A 44 -6.58 23.87 32.06
C LEU A 44 -6.46 24.23 30.57
N VAL A 45 -5.30 23.94 29.98
CA VAL A 45 -5.04 23.98 28.54
C VAL A 45 -5.05 22.54 28.03
N GLU A 46 -5.97 22.25 27.12
CA GLU A 46 -6.16 20.90 26.57
C GLU A 46 -4.93 20.42 25.78
N SER A 47 -4.41 21.27 24.90
CA SER A 47 -3.21 21.00 24.10
C SER A 47 -2.04 21.87 24.59
N ALA A 48 -1.26 21.35 25.53
CA ALA A 48 -0.09 22.05 26.05
C ALA A 48 0.97 22.32 24.96
N SER A 49 1.04 21.47 23.94
CA SER A 49 1.96 21.56 22.82
C SER A 49 1.61 22.65 21.80
N ASP A 50 0.45 23.32 21.93
CA ASP A 50 0.12 24.49 21.09
C ASP A 50 1.07 25.67 21.34
N ASN A 51 1.69 25.73 22.53
CA ASN A 51 2.77 26.68 22.83
C ASN A 51 4.02 25.94 23.33
N PRO A 52 4.71 25.23 22.42
CA PRO A 52 5.75 24.28 22.80
C PRO A 52 6.98 24.96 23.41
N GLN A 53 7.27 26.23 23.09
CA GLN A 53 8.35 26.97 23.76
C GLN A 53 8.06 27.20 25.25
N GLU A 54 6.82 27.52 25.62
CA GLU A 54 6.45 27.75 27.02
C GLU A 54 6.27 26.45 27.81
N THR A 55 5.80 25.38 27.17
CA THR A 55 5.46 24.13 27.88
C THR A 55 6.56 23.07 27.78
N CYS A 56 7.10 22.82 26.59
CA CYS A 56 8.13 21.80 26.35
C CYS A 56 9.56 22.38 26.36
N GLY A 57 9.70 23.64 25.92
CA GLY A 57 10.95 24.38 25.91
C GLY A 57 11.30 24.96 27.27
N SER A 58 10.32 25.16 28.17
CA SER A 58 10.61 25.72 29.49
C SER A 58 11.43 24.76 30.35
N SER A 59 12.30 25.33 31.18
CA SER A 59 13.08 24.60 32.20
C SER A 59 14.09 23.57 31.65
N ASP A 60 14.66 23.81 30.46
CA ASP A 60 15.68 22.97 29.82
C ASP A 60 15.23 21.54 29.42
N CYS A 61 13.92 21.28 29.26
CA CYS A 61 13.41 19.95 28.88
C CYS A 61 13.68 19.62 27.40
N HIS A 62 13.16 20.44 26.47
CA HIS A 62 13.30 20.26 25.02
C HIS A 62 13.63 21.55 24.27
N GLN A 63 14.32 22.50 24.92
CA GLN A 63 14.65 23.82 24.37
C GLN A 63 15.25 23.73 22.95
N ASP A 64 16.24 22.85 22.73
CA ASP A 64 16.93 22.71 21.44
C ASP A 64 15.99 22.37 20.27
N ILE A 65 14.90 21.64 20.51
CA ILE A 65 13.91 21.28 19.48
C ILE A 65 12.83 22.35 19.40
N ALA A 66 12.37 22.86 20.55
CA ALA A 66 11.36 23.91 20.60
C ALA A 66 11.83 25.17 19.87
N ASP A 67 13.12 25.51 19.96
CA ASP A 67 13.71 26.67 19.28
C ASP A 67 13.67 26.56 17.73
N LEU A 68 13.46 25.36 17.17
CA LEU A 68 13.40 25.13 15.72
C LEU A 68 11.99 25.35 15.13
N ASN A 69 10.95 25.37 15.98
CA ASN A 69 9.55 25.42 15.54
C ASN A 69 9.23 26.62 14.65
N ASP A 70 9.84 27.78 14.91
CA ASP A 70 9.62 29.00 14.11
C ASP A 70 10.06 28.82 12.64
N THR A 71 10.98 27.90 12.40
CA THR A 71 11.51 27.57 11.06
C THR A 71 10.88 26.32 10.46
N ASN A 72 10.01 25.62 11.20
CA ASN A 72 9.44 24.35 10.79
C ASN A 72 8.11 24.52 10.04
N LEU A 73 8.07 24.12 8.77
CA LEU A 73 6.87 24.21 7.94
C LEU A 73 5.68 23.38 8.44
N HIS A 74 5.92 22.28 9.17
CA HIS A 74 4.84 21.47 9.78
C HIS A 74 4.16 22.22 10.93
N PHE A 75 4.86 23.15 11.59
CA PHE A 75 4.36 23.91 12.73
C PHE A 75 3.90 25.32 12.36
N ASN A 76 4.57 26.01 11.44
CA ASN A 76 4.28 27.42 11.14
C ASN A 76 3.40 27.64 9.90
N LEU A 77 3.15 26.62 9.07
CA LEU A 77 2.38 26.72 7.82
C LEU A 77 2.89 27.79 6.83
N GLY A 78 4.14 28.24 6.95
CA GLY A 78 4.70 29.35 6.15
C GLY A 78 4.63 29.14 4.64
N GLY A 79 4.57 27.86 4.20
CA GLY A 79 4.32 27.51 2.81
C GLY A 79 2.96 27.96 2.28
N TYR A 80 1.91 27.93 3.09
CA TYR A 80 0.58 28.41 2.72
C TYR A 80 0.51 29.93 2.70
N ASP A 81 1.10 30.60 3.70
CA ASP A 81 1.21 32.06 3.71
C ASP A 81 1.93 32.53 2.43
N THR A 82 3.12 32.00 2.16
CA THR A 82 3.93 32.35 0.98
C THR A 82 3.13 32.26 -0.32
N ILE A 83 2.44 31.13 -0.55
CA ILE A 83 1.72 30.91 -1.82
C ILE A 83 0.41 31.69 -1.91
N LEU A 84 -0.28 31.93 -0.80
CA LEU A 84 -1.54 32.70 -0.79
C LEU A 84 -1.24 34.19 -0.91
N SER A 85 -0.23 34.69 -0.19
CA SER A 85 0.30 36.04 -0.31
C SER A 85 0.80 36.34 -1.72
N ALA A 86 1.45 35.37 -2.38
CA ALA A 86 1.83 35.52 -3.79
C ALA A 86 0.62 35.66 -4.73
N ARG A 87 -0.52 35.02 -4.41
CA ARG A 87 -1.82 35.22 -5.09
C ARG A 87 -2.56 36.49 -4.64
N GLY A 88 -1.94 37.30 -3.78
CA GLY A 88 -2.46 38.58 -3.32
C GLY A 88 -3.38 38.50 -2.10
N ALA A 89 -3.41 37.38 -1.38
CA ALA A 89 -4.11 37.31 -0.10
C ALA A 89 -3.52 38.34 0.87
N ASP A 90 -4.39 39.07 1.57
CA ASP A 90 -4.02 40.03 2.60
C ASP A 90 -4.43 39.47 3.96
N PHE A 91 -3.47 38.99 4.74
CA PHE A 91 -3.76 38.43 6.08
C PHE A 91 -4.09 39.50 7.13
N ASP A 92 -3.91 40.80 6.82
CA ASP A 92 -4.45 41.88 7.66
C ASP A 92 -5.97 42.08 7.41
N ASP A 93 -6.53 41.51 6.33
CA ASP A 93 -7.98 41.48 6.10
C ASP A 93 -8.64 40.48 7.07
N PRO A 94 -9.57 40.92 7.93
CA PRO A 94 -10.27 40.04 8.87
C PRO A 94 -10.99 38.86 8.19
N ALA A 95 -11.50 39.03 6.97
CA ALA A 95 -12.17 37.96 6.24
C ALA A 95 -11.18 36.88 5.80
N MET A 96 -10.02 37.28 5.29
CA MET A 96 -8.96 36.34 4.88
C MET A 96 -8.33 35.64 6.08
N SER A 97 -8.03 36.38 7.15
CA SER A 97 -7.54 35.80 8.41
C SER A 97 -8.54 34.81 8.99
N GLN A 98 -9.83 35.15 9.05
CA GLN A 98 -10.86 34.21 9.50
C GLN A 98 -10.94 32.95 8.63
N ALA A 99 -10.87 33.10 7.30
CA ALA A 99 -10.88 31.96 6.40
C ALA A 99 -9.66 31.05 6.59
N PHE A 100 -8.48 31.65 6.78
CA PHE A 100 -7.25 30.91 7.04
C PHE A 100 -7.31 30.17 8.38
N ASP A 101 -7.80 30.82 9.44
CA ASP A 101 -7.94 30.21 10.76
C ASP A 101 -8.93 29.03 10.73
N ASN A 102 -10.07 29.21 10.08
CA ASN A 102 -11.12 28.20 10.01
C ASN A 102 -10.73 26.97 9.19
N HIS A 103 -9.83 27.12 8.21
CA HIS A 103 -9.57 26.06 7.24
C HIS A 103 -8.10 25.67 7.18
N CYS A 104 -7.17 26.59 7.08
CA CYS A 104 -5.77 26.22 6.94
C CYS A 104 -5.17 25.71 8.26
N ILE A 105 -5.52 26.34 9.39
CA ILE A 105 -4.98 25.98 10.72
C ILE A 105 -5.57 24.67 11.28
N GLU A 106 -6.73 24.21 10.80
CA GLU A 106 -7.30 22.92 11.27
C GLU A 106 -6.40 21.71 11.00
N CYS A 107 -5.58 21.79 9.93
CA CYS A 107 -4.60 20.77 9.58
C CYS A 107 -3.23 20.98 10.23
N HIS A 108 -3.04 22.03 11.04
CA HIS A 108 -1.79 22.24 11.77
C HIS A 108 -1.54 21.13 12.77
N SER A 109 -0.28 20.71 12.86
CA SER A 109 0.17 19.74 13.85
C SER A 109 1.00 20.43 14.93
N ASP A 110 0.66 20.19 16.18
CA ASP A 110 1.51 20.50 17.32
C ASP A 110 2.41 19.29 17.68
N CYS A 111 3.38 19.46 18.60
CA CYS A 111 4.27 18.36 19.03
C CYS A 111 3.50 17.19 19.63
N GLY A 112 2.39 17.47 20.33
CA GLY A 112 1.52 16.47 20.94
C GLY A 112 0.85 15.59 19.89
N GLN A 113 0.38 16.16 18.77
CA GLN A 113 -0.27 15.43 17.68
C GLN A 113 0.65 14.48 16.89
N CYS A 114 1.95 14.50 17.17
CA CYS A 114 2.90 13.48 16.70
C CYS A 114 3.36 12.56 17.82
N HIS A 115 3.60 13.09 19.02
CA HIS A 115 4.26 12.35 20.10
C HIS A 115 3.32 11.75 21.15
N VAL A 116 2.05 12.17 21.21
CA VAL A 116 1.10 11.80 22.28
C VAL A 116 -0.30 11.50 21.75
N SER A 117 -0.79 12.32 20.82
CA SER A 117 -2.12 12.25 20.23
C SER A 117 -2.06 12.07 18.71
N ARG A 118 -3.20 11.69 18.14
CA ARG A 118 -3.44 11.65 16.71
C ARG A 118 -3.83 13.06 16.23
N PRO A 119 -3.63 13.40 14.94
CA PRO A 119 -4.08 14.66 14.39
C PRO A 119 -5.58 14.91 14.65
N LYS A 120 -5.93 16.14 15.05
CA LYS A 120 -7.31 16.55 15.40
C LYS A 120 -8.25 16.34 14.21
N TYR A 121 -7.80 16.75 13.02
CA TYR A 121 -8.53 16.56 11.75
C TYR A 121 -8.81 15.09 11.42
N ALA A 122 -7.95 14.16 11.86
CA ALA A 122 -8.12 12.72 11.65
C ALA A 122 -8.92 12.02 12.77
N GLY A 123 -9.74 12.78 13.51
CA GLY A 123 -10.58 12.30 14.61
C GLY A 123 -9.93 12.36 16.00
N GLY A 124 -8.68 12.83 16.09
CA GLY A 124 -7.98 13.00 17.37
C GLY A 124 -7.83 11.71 18.18
N GLY A 125 -7.72 11.85 19.50
CA GLY A 125 -7.48 10.75 20.42
C GLY A 125 -5.98 10.49 20.66
N LEU A 126 -5.67 9.63 21.62
CA LEU A 126 -4.31 9.39 22.07
C LEU A 126 -3.68 8.20 21.37
N LEU A 127 -2.38 8.26 21.11
CA LEU A 127 -1.63 7.19 20.43
C LEU A 127 -1.52 5.94 21.29
N ALA A 128 -1.24 6.12 22.58
CA ALA A 128 -0.96 5.05 23.53
C ALA A 128 -1.29 5.46 24.97
N GLY A 129 -2.51 5.92 25.20
CA GLY A 129 -2.81 6.73 26.37
C GLY A 129 -1.94 8.00 26.38
N HIS A 130 -1.67 8.56 27.56
CA HIS A 130 -0.87 9.80 27.69
C HIS A 130 0.65 9.55 27.57
N GLN A 131 1.07 8.44 26.97
CA GLN A 131 2.49 8.09 26.82
C GLN A 131 3.15 8.94 25.73
N PHE A 132 4.28 9.57 26.05
CA PHE A 132 5.09 10.28 25.07
C PHE A 132 5.93 9.29 24.25
N LYS A 133 5.69 9.25 22.93
CA LYS A 133 6.45 8.46 21.96
C LYS A 133 7.58 9.30 21.40
N LYS A 134 8.83 8.86 21.62
CA LYS A 134 10.00 9.54 21.04
C LYS A 134 9.99 9.54 19.51
N ILE A 135 9.54 8.44 18.91
CA ILE A 135 9.32 8.30 17.47
C ILE A 135 7.82 8.14 17.27
N ALA A 136 7.24 9.05 16.48
CA ALA A 136 5.82 9.03 16.14
C ALA A 136 5.50 7.85 15.21
N PRO A 137 4.44 7.06 15.46
CA PRO A 137 4.04 5.96 14.56
C PRO A 137 3.53 6.50 13.21
N PRO A 138 4.26 6.33 12.09
CA PRO A 138 3.97 7.07 10.86
C PRO A 138 2.59 6.75 10.26
N THR A 139 2.13 5.51 10.36
CA THR A 139 0.82 5.06 9.85
C THR A 139 -0.37 5.74 10.55
N ILE A 140 -0.16 6.30 11.75
CA ILE A 140 -1.23 6.96 12.52
C ILE A 140 -1.04 8.48 12.52
N THR A 141 0.21 8.96 12.55
CA THR A 141 0.51 10.39 12.62
C THR A 141 0.73 11.01 11.24
N CYS A 142 1.66 10.47 10.45
CA CYS A 142 1.98 10.99 9.13
C CYS A 142 0.83 10.72 8.14
N ASP A 143 0.29 9.51 8.10
CA ASP A 143 -0.84 9.15 7.24
C ASP A 143 -2.13 9.88 7.63
N GLY A 144 -2.27 10.31 8.89
CA GLY A 144 -3.41 11.14 9.30
C GLY A 144 -3.52 12.45 8.50
N CYS A 145 -2.38 13.00 8.06
CA CYS A 145 -2.33 14.24 7.28
C CYS A 145 -1.96 13.99 5.80
N HIS A 146 -1.09 13.03 5.52
CA HIS A 146 -0.58 12.71 4.18
C HIS A 146 -1.27 11.50 3.53
N GLY A 147 -2.23 10.89 4.20
CA GLY A 147 -2.89 9.65 3.79
C GLY A 147 -3.79 9.75 2.56
N THR A 148 -4.09 10.97 2.10
CA THR A 148 -4.85 11.17 0.87
C THR A 148 -3.99 11.20 -0.38
N ARG A 149 -2.67 11.39 -0.25
CA ARG A 149 -1.72 11.56 -1.37
C ARG A 149 -0.48 10.66 -1.22
N ALA A 150 0.40 10.98 -0.27
CA ALA A 150 1.71 10.33 -0.19
C ALA A 150 1.62 8.88 0.25
N SER A 151 0.76 8.55 1.22
CA SER A 151 0.66 7.17 1.72
C SER A 151 0.11 6.18 0.67
N PRO A 152 -0.99 6.49 -0.06
CA PRO A 152 -1.45 5.64 -1.16
C PRO A 152 -0.43 5.46 -2.28
N GLU A 153 0.29 6.52 -2.66
CA GLU A 153 1.37 6.44 -3.65
C GLU A 153 2.49 5.51 -3.16
N TYR A 154 2.92 5.69 -1.91
CA TYR A 154 4.02 4.95 -1.29
C TYR A 154 3.73 3.47 -1.09
N LYS A 155 2.51 3.17 -0.67
CA LYS A 155 2.06 1.82 -0.34
C LYS A 155 1.38 1.09 -1.50
N GLY A 156 1.17 1.77 -2.63
CA GLY A 156 0.58 1.19 -3.84
C GLY A 156 -0.90 0.88 -3.72
N HIS A 157 -1.69 1.82 -3.18
CA HIS A 157 -3.14 1.66 -3.04
C HIS A 157 -3.92 2.15 -4.27
N TYR A 158 -3.26 2.49 -5.37
CA TYR A 158 -3.91 2.87 -6.63
C TYR A 158 -3.82 1.75 -7.63
N ASP A 159 -4.96 1.36 -8.19
CA ASP A 159 -5.06 0.24 -9.13
C ASP A 159 -4.13 0.41 -10.32
N GLY A 160 -3.42 -0.66 -10.66
CA GLY A 160 -2.47 -0.68 -11.77
C GLY A 160 -1.17 0.10 -11.54
N ILE A 161 -0.99 0.78 -10.40
CA ILE A 161 0.21 1.55 -10.08
C ILE A 161 0.95 0.86 -8.93
N PRO A 162 2.15 0.31 -9.16
CA PRO A 162 2.88 -0.37 -8.11
C PRO A 162 3.33 0.61 -7.02
N ALA A 163 3.39 0.11 -5.79
CA ALA A 163 3.96 0.80 -4.64
C ALA A 163 5.42 1.20 -4.86
N ASP A 164 5.95 2.09 -4.02
CA ASP A 164 7.36 2.46 -4.06
C ASP A 164 8.26 1.24 -3.78
N ILE A 165 9.38 1.15 -4.52
CA ILE A 165 10.37 0.09 -4.35
C ILE A 165 11.04 0.12 -2.97
N HIS A 166 11.19 1.32 -2.39
CA HIS A 166 11.76 1.51 -1.05
C HIS A 166 10.79 1.04 0.04
N TRP A 167 9.48 1.10 -0.22
CA TRP A 167 8.48 0.47 0.64
C TRP A 167 8.52 -1.05 0.51
N THR A 168 8.25 -1.55 -0.70
CA THR A 168 8.01 -2.99 -0.95
C THR A 168 9.24 -3.88 -0.78
N GLN A 169 10.41 -3.43 -1.23
CA GLN A 169 11.67 -4.18 -1.11
C GLN A 169 12.57 -3.64 -0.01
N GLY A 170 12.55 -2.32 0.21
CA GLY A 170 13.37 -1.66 1.22
C GLY A 170 12.83 -1.74 2.64
N GLY A 171 11.52 -1.95 2.82
CA GLY A 171 10.86 -1.90 4.13
C GLY A 171 11.05 -0.55 4.84
N MET A 172 11.24 0.54 4.08
CA MET A 172 11.58 1.84 4.62
C MET A 172 10.32 2.55 5.13
N ALA A 173 10.30 2.90 6.42
CA ALA A 173 9.31 3.83 6.97
C ALA A 173 9.62 5.27 6.52
N CYS A 174 8.65 6.19 6.62
CA CYS A 174 8.79 7.59 6.16
C CYS A 174 10.07 8.28 6.68
N LEU A 175 10.41 8.09 7.96
CA LEU A 175 11.60 8.67 8.60
C LEU A 175 12.93 8.04 8.16
N SER A 176 12.89 7.00 7.32
CA SER A 176 14.10 6.44 6.70
C SER A 176 14.61 7.34 5.58
N CYS A 177 13.70 8.07 4.92
CA CYS A 177 13.99 9.01 3.85
C CYS A 177 13.92 10.46 4.35
N HIS A 178 12.97 10.76 5.25
CA HIS A 178 12.85 12.08 5.87
C HIS A 178 13.64 12.15 7.18
N PRO A 179 14.81 12.83 7.22
CA PRO A 179 15.54 13.03 8.47
C PRO A 179 14.68 13.80 9.48
N VAL A 180 15.03 13.67 10.77
CA VAL A 180 14.34 14.36 11.87
C VAL A 180 14.29 15.88 11.65
N SER A 181 15.29 16.43 10.97
CA SER A 181 15.33 17.85 10.62
C SER A 181 14.25 18.28 9.63
N ASP A 182 13.80 17.42 8.71
CA ASP A 182 12.68 17.73 7.81
C ASP A 182 11.37 17.94 8.60
N VAL A 183 11.27 17.32 9.77
CA VAL A 183 10.06 17.31 10.60
C VAL A 183 10.13 18.32 11.74
N HIS A 184 11.30 18.52 12.36
CA HIS A 184 11.48 19.46 13.48
C HIS A 184 12.07 20.81 13.06
N GLY A 185 12.59 20.92 11.83
CA GLY A 185 13.36 22.07 11.34
C GLY A 185 14.87 21.90 11.53
N GLU A 186 15.64 22.72 10.81
CA GLU A 186 17.11 22.79 10.90
C GLU A 186 17.61 24.06 11.62
N GLY A 187 16.70 24.98 11.92
CA GLY A 187 17.03 26.32 12.39
C GLY A 187 17.58 27.19 11.25
N GLY A 188 17.85 28.46 11.55
CA GLY A 188 18.33 29.41 10.54
C GLY A 188 17.18 30.17 9.87
N GLU A 189 17.25 30.34 8.54
CA GLU A 189 16.20 31.04 7.79
C GLU A 189 15.00 30.11 7.58
N THR A 190 13.79 30.60 7.90
CA THR A 190 12.55 29.85 7.67
C THR A 190 12.37 29.60 6.17
N PRO A 191 12.27 28.34 5.72
CA PRO A 191 12.01 28.02 4.32
C PRO A 191 10.69 28.66 3.87
N ALA A 192 10.66 29.22 2.66
CA ALA A 192 9.43 29.83 2.14
C ALA A 192 8.38 28.76 1.78
N HIS A 193 8.83 27.58 1.36
CA HIS A 193 7.98 26.43 1.03
C HIS A 193 8.80 25.12 1.02
N ARG A 194 8.13 23.97 0.89
CA ARG A 194 8.74 22.63 0.91
C ARG A 194 9.76 22.30 -0.20
N TYR A 195 9.99 23.22 -1.11
CA TYR A 195 10.93 23.05 -2.25
C TYR A 195 12.07 24.05 -2.20
N ASP A 196 12.14 24.84 -1.13
CA ASP A 196 13.22 25.78 -0.90
C ASP A 196 14.48 25.01 -0.50
N GLY A 197 15.59 25.31 -1.17
CA GLY A 197 16.86 24.60 -1.01
C GLY A 197 16.99 23.26 -1.78
N PRO A 198 18.00 22.44 -1.40
CA PRO A 198 18.34 21.18 -2.04
C PRO A 198 17.18 20.18 -2.14
N PRO A 199 17.19 19.27 -3.12
CA PRO A 199 16.22 18.18 -3.20
C PRO A 199 16.49 17.15 -2.10
N THR A 200 15.79 17.28 -0.98
CA THR A 200 15.77 16.29 0.11
C THR A 200 14.40 15.59 0.17
N PRO A 201 14.37 14.24 0.34
CA PRO A 201 15.48 13.31 0.21
C PRO A 201 16.08 13.30 -1.21
N SER A 202 17.40 13.16 -1.31
CA SER A 202 18.10 13.10 -2.59
C SER A 202 18.35 11.65 -2.99
N CYS A 203 17.97 11.27 -4.21
CA CYS A 203 18.25 9.92 -4.73
C CYS A 203 19.76 9.63 -4.77
N ILE A 204 20.59 10.65 -4.98
CA ILE A 204 22.05 10.55 -5.13
C ILE A 204 22.83 10.89 -3.85
N SER A 205 22.16 11.01 -2.70
CA SER A 205 22.88 11.21 -1.44
C SER A 205 23.79 10.02 -1.12
N SER A 206 24.82 10.25 -0.31
CA SER A 206 25.83 9.25 0.05
C SER A 206 25.28 7.97 0.71
N ASP A 207 24.06 8.05 1.25
CA ASP A 207 23.34 7.00 1.95
C ASP A 207 22.19 6.37 1.13
N CYS A 208 21.93 6.88 -0.07
CA CYS A 208 21.00 6.33 -1.04
C CYS A 208 21.77 5.75 -2.24
N HIS A 209 21.70 6.37 -3.42
CA HIS A 209 22.33 5.89 -4.65
C HIS A 209 23.54 6.76 -5.06
N ALA A 210 24.56 6.78 -4.20
CA ALA A 210 25.78 7.58 -4.39
C ALA A 210 26.61 7.20 -5.63
N ASP A 211 26.56 5.94 -6.04
CA ASP A 211 27.35 5.39 -7.15
C ASP A 211 26.63 5.48 -8.52
N LEU A 212 25.52 6.23 -8.62
CA LEU A 212 24.81 6.38 -9.91
C LEU A 212 25.63 7.08 -10.97
N GLU A 213 26.60 7.91 -10.59
CA GLU A 213 27.55 8.55 -11.52
C GLU A 213 28.43 7.51 -12.26
N ASP A 214 28.63 6.33 -11.67
CA ASP A 214 29.46 5.26 -12.22
C ASP A 214 28.67 4.22 -13.03
N ILE A 215 27.34 4.32 -13.08
CA ILE A 215 26.49 3.42 -13.87
C ILE A 215 26.39 3.94 -15.31
N GLU A 216 26.95 3.20 -16.26
CA GLU A 216 26.87 3.47 -17.70
C GLU A 216 25.46 3.20 -18.27
N ILE A 217 24.46 4.00 -17.85
CA ILE A 217 23.16 4.12 -18.51
C ILE A 217 23.18 5.43 -19.31
N GLU A 218 23.04 5.31 -20.64
CA GLU A 218 23.11 6.44 -21.57
C GLU A 218 22.13 7.57 -21.20
N GLN A 219 20.92 7.21 -20.77
CA GLN A 219 19.86 8.14 -20.40
C GLN A 219 20.25 9.01 -19.18
N HIS A 220 20.97 8.46 -18.18
CA HIS A 220 21.46 9.25 -17.05
C HIS A 220 22.45 10.33 -17.51
N THR A 221 23.22 10.06 -18.57
CA THR A 221 24.16 11.03 -19.14
C THR A 221 23.46 12.09 -20.00
N ILE A 222 22.46 11.70 -20.79
CA ILE A 222 21.77 12.62 -21.71
C ILE A 222 20.80 13.55 -20.97
N HIS A 223 20.12 13.04 -19.94
CA HIS A 223 19.05 13.72 -19.22
C HIS A 223 19.44 14.28 -17.84
N GLY A 224 20.57 13.85 -17.27
CA GLY A 224 20.89 14.02 -15.84
C GLY A 224 20.61 15.41 -15.23
N ASP A 225 21.08 16.49 -15.84
CA ASP A 225 20.88 17.86 -15.35
C ASP A 225 19.65 18.57 -15.93
N LYS A 226 18.91 17.92 -16.84
CA LYS A 226 17.78 18.50 -17.58
C LYS A 226 16.42 17.98 -17.14
N VAL A 227 16.36 16.77 -16.58
CA VAL A 227 15.12 16.08 -16.26
C VAL A 227 15.20 15.55 -14.84
N ALA A 228 14.20 15.86 -14.01
CA ALA A 228 14.14 15.35 -12.64
C ALA A 228 14.00 13.82 -12.63
N CYS A 229 14.65 13.12 -11.69
CA CYS A 229 14.65 11.64 -11.63
C CYS A 229 13.23 11.04 -11.59
N GLN A 230 12.30 11.71 -10.93
CA GLN A 230 10.90 11.28 -10.82
C GLN A 230 10.19 11.18 -12.18
N VAL A 231 10.64 11.91 -13.20
CA VAL A 231 10.09 11.80 -14.56
C VAL A 231 10.30 10.40 -15.13
N CYS A 232 11.45 9.80 -14.87
CA CYS A 232 11.73 8.42 -15.29
C CYS A 232 11.28 7.40 -14.25
N HIS A 233 11.36 7.72 -12.96
CA HIS A 233 11.21 6.72 -11.91
C HIS A 233 9.85 6.72 -11.19
N SER A 234 8.92 7.61 -11.53
CA SER A 234 7.53 7.53 -11.04
C SER A 234 6.81 6.37 -11.71
N ALA A 235 6.28 5.43 -10.92
CA ALA A 235 5.69 4.19 -11.43
C ALA A 235 4.46 4.36 -12.32
N GLY A 236 3.75 5.46 -12.16
CA GLY A 236 2.50 5.71 -12.89
C GLY A 236 1.81 6.98 -12.41
N GLU A 237 0.54 7.09 -12.79
CA GLU A 237 -0.31 8.21 -12.44
C GLU A 237 -0.41 8.42 -10.92
N TYR A 238 -0.66 9.66 -10.51
CA TYR A 238 -0.79 10.01 -9.09
C TYR A 238 -1.90 11.02 -8.89
N LYS A 239 -2.31 11.19 -7.63
CA LYS A 239 -3.52 11.93 -7.31
C LYS A 239 -3.38 13.43 -7.54
N ASN A 240 -4.28 13.95 -8.36
CA ASN A 240 -4.52 15.36 -8.63
C ASN A 240 -5.82 15.82 -7.94
N CYS A 241 -5.94 17.10 -7.62
CA CYS A 241 -7.14 17.65 -6.96
C CYS A 241 -7.49 19.00 -7.57
N ALA A 242 -8.77 19.34 -7.69
CA ALA A 242 -9.22 20.61 -8.23
C ALA A 242 -10.20 21.34 -7.31
N ASN A 243 -10.31 22.66 -7.52
CA ASN A 243 -11.43 23.51 -7.11
C ASN A 243 -11.86 23.38 -5.65
N CYS A 244 -10.92 23.67 -4.72
CA CYS A 244 -11.28 23.78 -3.31
C CYS A 244 -12.09 25.05 -3.08
N HIS A 245 -13.25 24.89 -2.45
CA HIS A 245 -14.03 25.97 -1.89
C HIS A 245 -14.19 25.77 -0.39
N VAL A 246 -14.23 26.88 0.34
CA VAL A 246 -14.33 26.86 1.80
C VAL A 246 -15.50 27.71 2.28
N GLY A 247 -16.15 27.27 3.35
CA GLY A 247 -17.30 27.98 3.92
C GLY A 247 -17.68 27.49 5.31
N THR A 248 -18.80 27.98 5.83
CA THR A 248 -19.37 27.55 7.12
C THR A 248 -20.83 27.14 6.97
N ASP A 249 -21.26 26.14 7.72
CA ASP A 249 -22.66 25.71 7.76
C ASP A 249 -23.55 26.70 8.54
N GLU A 250 -24.84 26.36 8.71
CA GLU A 250 -25.81 27.19 9.44
C GLU A 250 -25.46 27.39 10.93
N ASN A 251 -24.64 26.50 11.50
CA ASN A 251 -24.18 26.55 12.89
C ASN A 251 -22.82 27.26 13.03
N GLY A 252 -22.22 27.70 11.92
CA GLY A 252 -20.90 28.31 11.89
C GLY A 252 -19.75 27.29 11.90
N LEU A 253 -20.02 26.01 11.65
CA LEU A 253 -18.98 24.99 11.55
C LEU A 253 -18.28 25.08 10.18
N PRO A 254 -16.94 25.19 10.13
CA PRO A 254 -16.19 25.19 8.89
C PRO A 254 -16.40 23.89 8.09
N PHE A 255 -16.57 24.01 6.78
CA PHE A 255 -16.54 22.88 5.85
C PHE A 255 -15.78 23.24 4.58
N ARG A 256 -15.43 22.22 3.81
CA ARG A 256 -14.70 22.34 2.55
C ARG A 256 -15.36 21.47 1.51
N THR A 257 -15.36 21.92 0.27
CA THR A 257 -15.72 21.12 -0.88
C THR A 257 -14.56 21.09 -1.85
N LEU A 258 -14.44 19.98 -2.56
CA LEU A 258 -13.53 19.82 -3.69
C LEU A 258 -14.30 19.15 -4.81
N ASP A 259 -13.90 19.46 -6.03
CA ASP A 259 -14.27 18.64 -7.18
C ASP A 259 -13.60 17.25 -7.07
N PRO A 260 -14.15 16.22 -7.74
CA PRO A 260 -13.55 14.89 -7.74
C PRO A 260 -12.06 14.92 -8.08
N SER A 261 -11.24 14.31 -7.22
CA SER A 261 -9.83 14.05 -7.52
C SER A 261 -9.71 12.97 -8.59
N TRP A 262 -8.64 13.01 -9.38
CA TRP A 262 -8.34 12.01 -10.41
C TRP A 262 -6.87 11.59 -10.35
N LEU A 263 -6.53 10.48 -10.99
CA LEU A 263 -5.15 10.06 -11.20
C LEU A 263 -4.70 10.57 -12.57
N ASP A 264 -3.50 11.13 -12.64
CA ASP A 264 -2.87 11.55 -13.90
C ASP A 264 -1.34 11.56 -13.77
N PHE A 265 -0.64 11.44 -14.88
CA PHE A 265 0.81 11.53 -14.98
C PHE A 265 1.17 12.69 -15.92
N LYS A 266 1.74 13.76 -15.36
CA LYS A 266 2.09 14.95 -16.15
C LYS A 266 3.49 15.45 -15.87
N ILE A 267 4.23 15.67 -16.96
CA ILE A 267 5.54 16.34 -17.00
C ILE A 267 5.32 17.79 -17.40
N GLY A 268 5.74 18.72 -16.56
CA GLY A 268 5.70 20.15 -16.82
C GLY A 268 7.10 20.74 -16.99
N LEU A 269 7.12 22.02 -17.38
CA LEU A 269 8.32 22.84 -17.28
C LEU A 269 8.54 23.24 -15.82
N ASN A 270 9.78 23.22 -15.37
CA ASN A 270 10.16 23.83 -14.10
C ASN A 270 10.08 25.37 -14.24
N PRO A 271 9.15 26.05 -13.54
CA PRO A 271 8.97 27.49 -13.68
C PRO A 271 10.05 28.30 -12.95
N ASN A 272 10.86 27.66 -12.09
CA ASN A 272 11.87 28.32 -11.27
C ASN A 272 13.12 27.44 -11.08
N PRO A 273 13.92 27.24 -12.16
CA PRO A 273 15.16 26.46 -12.05
C PRO A 273 16.16 27.18 -11.15
N THR A 274 16.71 26.44 -10.19
CA THR A 274 17.75 26.91 -9.26
C THR A 274 19.02 26.08 -9.45
N GLU A 275 20.11 26.45 -8.79
CA GLU A 275 21.33 25.61 -8.77
C GLU A 275 21.06 24.24 -8.14
N ASP A 276 20.24 24.22 -7.08
CA ASP A 276 19.84 23.01 -6.37
C ASP A 276 18.83 22.15 -7.15
N ARG A 277 17.99 22.78 -7.98
CA ARG A 277 16.94 22.12 -8.79
C ARG A 277 17.01 22.63 -10.23
N PRO A 278 18.04 22.22 -11.00
CA PRO A 278 18.35 22.81 -12.30
C PRO A 278 17.51 22.27 -13.46
N TRP A 279 16.71 21.23 -13.20
CA TRP A 279 16.00 20.50 -14.25
C TRP A 279 15.06 21.41 -15.04
N HIS A 280 15.00 21.19 -16.35
CA HIS A 280 14.06 21.83 -17.25
C HIS A 280 12.67 21.19 -17.16
N TYR A 281 12.63 19.86 -17.04
CA TYR A 281 11.39 19.07 -16.93
C TYR A 281 11.29 18.39 -15.56
N GLU A 282 10.09 18.44 -14.99
CA GLU A 282 9.76 17.81 -13.71
C GLU A 282 8.32 17.31 -13.70
N MET A 283 7.99 16.43 -12.75
CA MET A 283 6.61 15.98 -12.55
C MET A 283 5.78 17.12 -11.97
N VAL A 284 4.53 17.26 -12.42
CA VAL A 284 3.62 18.32 -11.94
C VAL A 284 2.26 17.77 -11.53
N ARG A 285 1.63 18.41 -10.54
CA ARG A 285 0.34 18.01 -9.98
C ARG A 285 -0.58 19.21 -9.87
N HIS A 286 -1.85 19.02 -10.21
CA HIS A 286 -2.88 20.02 -9.97
C HIS A 286 -3.18 20.16 -8.47
N VAL A 287 -3.14 21.39 -7.95
CA VAL A 287 -3.52 21.71 -6.57
C VAL A 287 -4.92 22.33 -6.52
N PRO A 288 -5.72 22.04 -5.48
CA PRO A 288 -7.12 22.45 -5.46
C PRO A 288 -7.24 23.88 -4.95
N VAL A 289 -7.19 24.85 -5.86
CA VAL A 289 -7.39 26.28 -5.57
C VAL A 289 -8.04 26.95 -6.78
N THR A 290 -8.94 27.89 -6.55
CA THR A 290 -9.70 28.63 -7.58
C THR A 290 -9.80 30.10 -7.17
N PRO A 291 -10.01 31.06 -8.10
CA PRO A 291 -10.12 32.49 -7.75
C PRO A 291 -11.16 32.79 -6.66
N ASP A 292 -12.21 31.97 -6.57
CA ASP A 292 -13.32 32.08 -5.64
C ASP A 292 -13.25 31.13 -4.43
N THR A 293 -12.09 30.51 -4.16
CA THR A 293 -11.89 29.58 -3.02
C THR A 293 -12.44 30.15 -1.71
N PHE A 294 -12.26 31.46 -1.48
CA PHE A 294 -12.67 32.15 -0.24
C PHE A 294 -13.91 33.04 -0.40
N ALA A 295 -14.70 32.87 -1.47
CA ALA A 295 -15.84 33.74 -1.78
C ALA A 295 -16.93 33.79 -0.70
N HIS A 296 -17.02 32.76 0.16
CA HIS A 296 -17.91 32.75 1.32
C HIS A 296 -17.55 33.83 2.36
N TYR A 297 -16.25 34.11 2.53
CA TYR A 297 -15.75 35.05 3.55
C TYR A 297 -15.62 36.47 3.01
N GLY A 298 -15.24 36.63 1.75
CA GLY A 298 -15.06 37.94 1.14
C GLY A 298 -14.97 37.89 -0.38
N GLU A 299 -15.22 39.03 -1.01
CA GLU A 299 -15.11 39.16 -2.46
C GLU A 299 -13.63 39.30 -2.87
N ASN A 300 -13.19 38.46 -3.82
CA ASN A 300 -11.89 38.58 -4.48
C ASN A 300 -10.67 38.62 -3.53
N LEU A 301 -10.64 37.68 -2.57
CA LEU A 301 -9.54 37.55 -1.60
C LEU A 301 -8.23 36.99 -2.21
N LEU A 302 -8.24 36.58 -3.49
CA LEU A 302 -7.05 36.20 -4.26
C LEU A 302 -6.92 37.03 -5.55
N PRO A 303 -6.68 38.36 -5.42
CA PRO A 303 -6.75 39.29 -6.55
C PRO A 303 -5.66 39.08 -7.61
N ASN A 304 -4.55 38.43 -7.27
CA ASN A 304 -3.44 38.11 -8.18
C ASN A 304 -3.36 36.62 -8.45
N PHE A 305 -4.51 35.96 -8.65
CA PHE A 305 -4.58 34.50 -8.79
C PHE A 305 -3.55 33.95 -9.79
N ASP A 306 -3.40 34.57 -10.97
CA ASP A 306 -2.48 34.10 -12.02
C ASP A 306 -0.98 34.21 -11.68
N ALA A 307 -0.61 34.78 -10.53
CA ALA A 307 0.79 34.92 -10.13
C ALA A 307 1.45 33.58 -9.74
N VAL A 308 0.65 32.54 -9.46
CA VAL A 308 1.14 31.23 -9.04
C VAL A 308 0.44 30.13 -9.86
N PRO A 309 1.18 29.18 -10.46
CA PRO A 309 0.59 28.03 -11.15
C PRO A 309 -0.34 27.19 -10.27
N THR A 310 -1.40 26.64 -10.86
CA THR A 310 -2.26 25.61 -10.22
C THR A 310 -1.71 24.20 -10.46
N TRP A 311 -0.94 24.00 -11.53
CA TRP A 311 -0.06 22.86 -11.71
C TRP A 311 1.31 23.17 -11.10
N LYS A 312 1.67 22.44 -10.04
CA LYS A 312 2.89 22.69 -9.26
C LYS A 312 3.86 21.51 -9.36
N PRO A 313 5.17 21.72 -9.13
CA PRO A 313 6.12 20.63 -9.01
C PRO A 313 5.59 19.54 -8.07
N ALA A 314 5.81 18.28 -8.41
CA ALA A 314 5.33 17.12 -7.68
C ALA A 314 6.47 16.12 -7.45
N ILE A 315 6.44 15.49 -6.27
CA ILE A 315 7.33 14.38 -5.92
C ILE A 315 6.41 13.19 -5.60
N PRO A 316 5.96 12.44 -6.62
CA PRO A 316 5.18 11.23 -6.40
C PRO A 316 5.97 10.23 -5.56
N HIS A 317 5.31 9.58 -4.61
CA HIS A 317 5.96 8.60 -3.73
C HIS A 317 5.80 7.19 -4.28
N ASN A 318 6.09 6.93 -5.55
CA ASN A 318 5.87 5.63 -6.18
C ASN A 318 7.09 5.23 -7.02
N THR A 319 8.28 5.43 -6.46
CA THR A 319 9.54 5.25 -7.17
C THR A 319 9.75 3.80 -7.58
N GLN A 320 10.02 3.57 -8.86
CA GLN A 320 10.35 2.26 -9.43
C GLN A 320 11.57 2.37 -10.34
N LYS A 321 12.35 1.28 -10.40
CA LYS A 321 13.50 1.21 -11.29
C LYS A 321 13.08 1.12 -12.76
N ASN A 322 12.08 0.28 -13.03
CA ASN A 322 11.52 0.07 -14.36
C ASN A 322 10.10 0.62 -14.35
N THR A 323 9.87 1.58 -15.23
CA THR A 323 8.59 2.27 -15.43
C THR A 323 8.29 2.33 -16.93
N PRO A 324 7.06 2.66 -17.35
CA PRO A 324 6.74 2.88 -18.76
C PRO A 324 7.68 3.88 -19.44
N GLN A 325 8.13 4.93 -18.72
CA GLN A 325 9.02 5.96 -19.25
C GLN A 325 10.44 5.44 -19.52
N THR A 326 10.88 4.40 -18.80
CA THR A 326 12.22 3.81 -18.99
C THR A 326 12.30 2.76 -20.10
N GLU A 327 11.17 2.35 -20.68
CA GLU A 327 11.13 1.25 -21.66
C GLU A 327 11.70 1.66 -23.02
N THR A 328 11.32 2.84 -23.51
CA THR A 328 11.67 3.33 -24.86
C THR A 328 11.82 4.84 -24.88
N CYS A 329 12.48 5.39 -25.91
CA CYS A 329 12.57 6.84 -26.08
C CYS A 329 11.21 7.45 -26.46
N GLU A 330 10.42 6.70 -27.24
CA GLU A 330 9.10 7.06 -27.75
C GLU A 330 8.08 7.16 -26.62
N ALA A 331 8.27 6.43 -25.52
CA ALA A 331 7.45 6.56 -24.32
C ALA A 331 7.40 8.00 -23.78
N CYS A 332 8.39 8.84 -24.11
CA CYS A 332 8.42 10.27 -23.78
C CYS A 332 8.43 11.18 -25.02
N HIS A 333 9.39 11.04 -25.93
CA HIS A 333 9.66 12.06 -26.96
C HIS A 333 8.60 12.18 -28.07
N GLU A 334 7.70 11.20 -28.19
CA GLU A 334 6.59 11.21 -29.15
C GLU A 334 5.23 11.04 -28.46
N ASN A 335 5.21 11.15 -27.12
CA ASN A 335 4.05 10.89 -26.30
C ASN A 335 3.56 12.19 -25.68
N ALA A 336 2.60 12.85 -26.34
CA ALA A 336 2.03 14.08 -25.81
C ALA A 336 1.24 13.89 -24.52
N ASP A 337 0.70 12.69 -24.29
CA ASP A 337 -0.26 12.43 -23.22
C ASP A 337 0.37 12.56 -21.83
N ILE A 338 1.68 12.35 -21.71
CA ILE A 338 2.40 12.47 -20.44
C ILE A 338 2.95 13.88 -20.16
N PHE A 339 2.81 14.83 -21.08
CA PHE A 339 3.22 16.22 -20.85
C PHE A 339 2.02 17.09 -20.52
N LEU A 340 2.22 18.12 -19.70
CA LEU A 340 1.19 19.12 -19.41
C LEU A 340 1.06 20.07 -20.61
N MET A 341 0.14 19.73 -21.51
CA MET A 341 -0.14 20.53 -22.70
C MET A 341 -1.18 21.62 -22.39
N ALA A 342 -1.25 22.66 -23.22
CA ALA A 342 -2.25 23.72 -23.05
C ALA A 342 -3.70 23.19 -23.12
N SER A 343 -3.92 22.05 -23.77
CA SER A 343 -5.21 21.36 -23.84
C SER A 343 -5.64 20.73 -22.51
N ASP A 344 -4.68 20.46 -21.62
CA ASP A 344 -4.91 19.79 -20.34
C ASP A 344 -5.25 20.80 -19.23
N VAL A 345 -5.11 22.09 -19.53
CA VAL A 345 -5.36 23.20 -18.61
C VAL A 345 -6.62 23.94 -19.02
N THR A 346 -7.52 24.15 -18.05
CA THR A 346 -8.76 24.89 -18.27
C THR A 346 -8.48 26.31 -18.77
N PRO A 347 -9.30 26.88 -19.66
CA PRO A 347 -9.07 28.22 -20.21
C PRO A 347 -8.83 29.31 -19.15
N GLU A 348 -9.49 29.19 -18.00
CA GLU A 348 -9.40 30.11 -16.87
C GLU A 348 -8.03 30.05 -16.18
N GLU A 349 -7.36 28.89 -16.20
CA GLU A 349 -6.09 28.66 -15.51
C GLU A 349 -4.87 28.73 -16.43
N GLN A 350 -5.07 28.85 -17.75
CA GLN A 350 -3.95 28.90 -18.71
C GLN A 350 -2.99 30.05 -18.44
N ALA A 351 -3.50 31.20 -17.98
CA ALA A 351 -2.65 32.34 -17.62
C ALA A 351 -1.73 32.01 -16.44
N ALA A 352 -2.29 31.41 -15.38
CA ALA A 352 -1.54 31.00 -14.20
C ALA A 352 -0.48 29.92 -14.50
N ASN A 353 -0.78 29.02 -15.44
CA ASN A 353 0.08 27.87 -15.76
C ASN A 353 0.99 28.08 -16.98
N ALA A 354 1.01 29.27 -17.58
CA ALA A 354 1.78 29.54 -18.79
C ALA A 354 3.29 29.21 -18.65
N ALA A 355 3.86 29.29 -17.44
CA ALA A 355 5.25 28.97 -17.16
C ALA A 355 5.54 27.47 -16.97
N VAL A 356 4.50 26.65 -16.81
CA VAL A 356 4.60 25.19 -16.53
C VAL A 356 4.12 24.36 -17.71
N ILE A 357 3.25 24.92 -18.56
CA ILE A 357 2.76 24.29 -19.79
C ILE A 357 3.92 24.04 -20.76
N VAL A 358 3.95 22.85 -21.32
CA VAL A 358 4.92 22.44 -22.34
C VAL A 358 4.39 22.83 -23.72
N PRO A 359 5.04 23.77 -24.43
CA PRO A 359 4.51 24.28 -25.70
C PRO A 359 4.71 23.31 -26.86
N GLU A 360 5.81 22.56 -26.84
CA GLU A 360 6.20 21.58 -27.85
C GLU A 360 6.90 20.41 -27.18
N LEU A 361 6.72 19.20 -27.72
CA LEU A 361 7.34 17.99 -27.18
C LEU A 361 8.86 18.04 -27.35
N PRO A 362 9.63 17.50 -26.37
CA PRO A 362 11.07 17.43 -26.48
C PRO A 362 11.46 16.49 -27.62
N SER A 363 12.32 16.94 -28.53
CA SER A 363 12.82 16.11 -29.62
C SER A 363 13.89 15.10 -29.16
N THR A 364 13.95 13.93 -29.80
CA THR A 364 15.07 12.99 -29.62
C THR A 364 16.37 13.57 -30.16
N ALA A 365 17.48 13.27 -29.48
CA ALA A 365 18.82 13.66 -29.92
C ALA A 365 19.10 13.06 -31.31
N GLY A 366 19.35 13.91 -32.32
CA GLY A 366 19.61 13.49 -33.70
C GLY A 366 18.41 13.54 -34.65
N SER A 367 17.25 14.01 -34.19
CA SER A 367 16.17 14.44 -35.09
C SER A 367 16.62 15.63 -35.95
N ILE A 368 16.06 15.75 -37.17
CA ILE A 368 16.57 16.59 -38.28
C ILE A 368 16.66 18.10 -37.94
N GLY A 369 16.13 18.53 -36.79
CA GLY A 369 16.23 19.91 -36.29
C GLY A 369 17.62 20.34 -35.82
N ASP A 370 18.51 19.41 -35.44
CA ASP A 370 19.84 19.74 -34.88
C ASP A 370 21.00 19.71 -35.90
N LEU A 371 20.72 19.40 -37.16
CA LEU A 371 21.73 19.26 -38.22
C LEU A 371 22.38 20.59 -38.67
N GLU A 372 21.90 21.75 -38.22
CA GLU A 372 22.49 23.04 -38.60
C GLU A 372 23.75 23.41 -37.80
N THR A 373 24.12 22.67 -36.72
CA THR A 373 25.15 23.14 -35.79
C THR A 373 26.44 22.33 -35.67
N MET A 374 26.64 21.19 -36.35
CA MET A 374 27.92 20.46 -36.22
C MET A 374 28.59 20.03 -37.55
N PRO A 375 29.85 20.47 -37.82
CA PRO A 375 30.63 20.05 -38.98
C PRO A 375 31.42 18.77 -38.67
N GLY A 376 31.14 17.67 -39.40
CA GLY A 376 32.04 16.51 -39.40
C GLY A 376 31.43 15.11 -39.48
N ALA A 377 30.18 14.92 -39.88
CA ALA A 377 29.58 13.60 -39.98
C ALA A 377 30.25 12.74 -41.09
N MET A 378 30.94 11.67 -40.66
CA MET A 378 31.34 10.55 -41.51
C MET A 378 30.25 9.48 -41.39
N LEU A 379 29.52 9.24 -42.49
CA LEU A 379 28.50 8.21 -42.61
C LEU A 379 29.13 6.82 -42.70
N HIS A 380 28.56 5.83 -42.02
CA HIS A 380 28.79 4.41 -42.33
C HIS A 380 27.48 3.74 -42.82
N PRO A 381 27.56 2.76 -43.73
CA PRO A 381 26.39 2.18 -44.40
C PRO A 381 25.81 1.00 -43.62
N VAL A 382 24.48 0.92 -43.66
CA VAL A 382 23.68 -0.21 -43.18
C VAL A 382 23.82 -1.36 -44.18
N GLU A 383 24.51 -2.45 -43.83
CA GLU A 383 24.33 -3.77 -44.45
C GLU A 383 25.07 -4.87 -43.67
N GLY A 384 24.31 -5.83 -43.15
CA GLY A 384 24.80 -7.17 -42.78
C GLY A 384 24.71 -7.52 -41.30
N TYR A 385 23.62 -8.16 -40.88
CA TYR A 385 23.59 -9.40 -40.09
C TYR A 385 22.13 -9.92 -40.06
N SER A 386 21.85 -10.92 -40.89
CA SER A 386 20.54 -11.56 -41.03
C SER A 386 20.67 -13.06 -40.79
N TYR A 387 20.89 -13.52 -39.54
CA TYR A 387 20.89 -14.95 -39.20
C TYR A 387 20.56 -15.25 -37.72
N CYS A 388 19.40 -14.83 -37.19
CA CYS A 388 18.92 -15.33 -35.88
C CYS A 388 17.40 -15.60 -35.78
N VAL A 389 16.57 -15.13 -36.72
CA VAL A 389 15.10 -15.13 -36.56
C VAL A 389 14.39 -16.39 -37.06
N GLY A 390 15.11 -17.52 -37.15
CA GLY A 390 14.51 -18.82 -37.49
C GLY A 390 14.18 -19.71 -36.29
N CYS A 391 14.75 -19.41 -35.11
CA CYS A 391 14.61 -20.23 -33.90
C CYS A 391 14.52 -19.43 -32.58
N HIS A 392 14.37 -18.11 -32.63
CA HIS A 392 14.20 -17.25 -31.45
C HIS A 392 12.92 -16.41 -31.58
N LEU A 393 11.77 -17.07 -31.44
CA LEU A 393 10.59 -16.40 -30.89
C LEU A 393 10.70 -16.50 -29.35
N PRO A 394 10.64 -15.39 -28.60
CA PRO A 394 10.39 -15.43 -27.17
C PRO A 394 8.98 -16.00 -26.94
N GLY A 395 8.85 -17.08 -26.17
CA GLY A 395 7.54 -17.51 -25.63
C GLY A 395 7.08 -18.96 -25.86
N ALA A 396 7.82 -19.85 -26.52
CA ALA A 396 7.39 -21.25 -26.66
C ALA A 396 8.10 -22.19 -25.67
N ALA A 397 7.37 -22.75 -24.71
CA ALA A 397 7.84 -23.85 -23.88
C ALA A 397 7.79 -25.17 -24.67
N ASN A 398 8.79 -26.05 -24.50
CA ASN A 398 8.69 -27.43 -24.99
C ASN A 398 7.78 -28.25 -24.06
N GLU A 399 6.90 -29.06 -24.64
CA GLU A 399 5.95 -29.94 -23.94
C GLU A 399 6.62 -31.05 -23.11
N ILE A 400 5.99 -31.40 -21.98
CA ILE A 400 6.27 -32.59 -21.18
C ILE A 400 5.18 -33.63 -21.49
N PRO A 401 5.52 -34.89 -21.82
CA PRO A 401 4.60 -35.82 -22.48
C PRO A 401 3.61 -36.56 -21.55
N HIS A 402 3.25 -36.01 -20.39
CA HIS A 402 2.18 -36.56 -19.53
C HIS A 402 1.65 -35.52 -18.51
N PRO A 403 0.44 -35.73 -17.93
CA PRO A 403 -0.11 -34.86 -16.89
C PRO A 403 0.77 -34.85 -15.63
N LEU A 404 0.85 -33.71 -14.94
CA LEU A 404 1.70 -33.48 -13.77
C LEU A 404 0.85 -33.05 -12.56
N GLU A 405 0.20 -33.99 -11.90
CA GLU A 405 -0.46 -33.76 -10.62
C GLU A 405 0.57 -33.65 -9.47
N LYS A 406 0.26 -32.80 -8.46
CA LYS A 406 0.98 -32.65 -7.17
C LYS A 406 2.34 -31.91 -7.19
N ARG A 407 2.58 -31.06 -8.20
CA ARG A 407 3.83 -30.26 -8.27
C ARG A 407 3.95 -29.19 -7.18
N ALA A 408 2.82 -28.61 -6.74
CA ALA A 408 2.79 -27.53 -5.75
C ALA A 408 3.31 -27.98 -4.37
N ASP A 409 3.04 -29.24 -4.00
CA ASP A 409 3.34 -29.80 -2.68
C ASP A 409 4.86 -29.93 -2.44
N CYS A 410 5.64 -30.14 -3.49
CA CYS A 410 7.10 -30.32 -3.40
C CYS A 410 7.86 -29.01 -3.56
N PHE A 411 7.33 -28.07 -4.36
CA PHE A 411 7.97 -26.78 -4.64
C PHE A 411 8.15 -25.95 -3.37
N PHE A 412 7.17 -26.06 -2.46
CA PHE A 412 7.15 -25.39 -1.17
C PHE A 412 8.43 -25.62 -0.35
N CYS A 413 8.89 -26.88 -0.21
CA CYS A 413 10.08 -27.18 0.57
C CYS A 413 11.38 -26.98 -0.22
N HIS A 414 11.41 -27.34 -1.50
CA HIS A 414 12.65 -27.37 -2.29
C HIS A 414 13.05 -26.03 -2.91
N GLN A 415 12.12 -25.09 -3.12
CA GLN A 415 12.47 -23.75 -3.61
C GLN A 415 13.22 -22.94 -2.55
N LYS A 416 12.94 -23.19 -1.27
CA LYS A 416 13.53 -22.49 -0.13
C LYS A 416 14.49 -23.35 0.69
N GLY A 417 14.61 -24.64 0.40
CA GLY A 417 15.53 -25.57 1.11
C GLY A 417 15.09 -25.86 2.54
N VAL A 418 13.78 -25.95 2.75
CA VAL A 418 13.17 -26.21 4.06
C VAL A 418 13.53 -27.63 4.52
N GLY A 419 14.00 -27.79 5.76
CA GLY A 419 14.29 -29.10 6.36
C GLY A 419 15.51 -29.84 5.79
N GLU A 420 16.54 -29.11 5.33
CA GLU A 420 17.74 -29.66 4.65
C GLU A 420 17.46 -30.26 3.25
N ALA A 421 16.27 -30.01 2.69
CA ALA A 421 15.93 -30.42 1.33
C ALA A 421 16.84 -29.73 0.29
N PRO A 422 17.38 -30.46 -0.71
CA PRO A 422 18.20 -29.88 -1.75
C PRO A 422 17.44 -28.80 -2.52
N GLN A 423 18.04 -27.62 -2.68
CA GLN A 423 17.41 -26.49 -3.35
C GLN A 423 17.40 -26.65 -4.87
N PHE A 424 16.23 -26.47 -5.49
CA PHE A 424 16.07 -26.51 -6.94
C PHE A 424 16.30 -25.13 -7.56
N SER A 425 16.94 -25.08 -8.73
CA SER A 425 17.18 -23.82 -9.44
C SER A 425 15.87 -23.29 -10.05
N VAL A 426 15.76 -21.96 -10.16
CA VAL A 426 14.54 -21.22 -10.57
C VAL A 426 14.08 -21.54 -12.00
N ASN A 427 14.87 -22.27 -12.78
CA ASN A 427 14.49 -22.78 -14.09
C ASN A 427 15.05 -24.18 -14.36
N HIS A 428 14.38 -24.93 -15.25
CA HIS A 428 14.70 -26.33 -15.53
C HIS A 428 15.99 -26.52 -16.37
N LEU A 429 16.67 -25.42 -16.72
CA LEU A 429 17.83 -25.41 -17.62
C LEU A 429 19.09 -26.07 -17.03
N GLN A 430 19.09 -26.36 -15.72
CA GLN A 430 20.21 -26.97 -15.01
C GLN A 430 19.98 -28.44 -14.64
N PHE A 431 18.79 -29.01 -14.87
CA PHE A 431 18.52 -30.42 -14.58
C PHE A 431 18.97 -31.32 -15.74
N SER A 432 19.68 -32.39 -15.40
CA SER A 432 19.97 -33.50 -16.30
C SER A 432 18.89 -34.58 -16.20
N ILE A 433 18.80 -35.43 -17.23
CA ILE A 433 17.91 -36.61 -17.23
C ILE A 433 18.21 -37.54 -16.04
N ASP A 434 19.45 -37.57 -15.57
CA ASP A 434 19.87 -38.39 -14.44
C ASP A 434 19.32 -37.83 -13.11
N ASP A 435 19.19 -36.50 -12.97
CA ASP A 435 18.58 -35.85 -11.80
C ASP A 435 17.07 -36.15 -11.72
N CYS A 436 16.40 -36.30 -12.86
CA CYS A 436 14.99 -36.68 -12.92
C CYS A 436 14.76 -38.14 -12.46
N GLN A 437 15.75 -39.02 -12.66
CA GLN A 437 15.67 -40.44 -12.30
C GLN A 437 15.93 -40.71 -10.81
N GLU A 438 16.39 -39.71 -10.05
CA GLU A 438 16.49 -39.78 -8.59
C GLU A 438 15.12 -39.84 -7.92
N CYS A 439 14.10 -39.23 -8.54
CA CYS A 439 12.72 -39.18 -8.04
C CYS A 439 11.74 -40.05 -8.84
N HIS A 440 11.99 -40.26 -10.14
CA HIS A 440 11.11 -41.03 -11.01
C HIS A 440 11.73 -42.36 -11.43
N GLN A 441 11.17 -43.50 -10.97
CA GLN A 441 11.39 -44.80 -11.62
C GLN A 441 10.41 -44.94 -12.78
N LEU A 442 10.93 -45.00 -14.00
CA LEU A 442 10.12 -45.30 -15.18
C LEU A 442 9.69 -46.77 -15.13
N THR A 443 8.49 -47.03 -14.63
CA THR A 443 7.81 -48.32 -14.74
C THR A 443 6.73 -48.27 -15.81
N GLU A 444 6.66 -49.31 -16.65
CA GLU A 444 5.60 -49.51 -17.65
C GLU A 444 4.22 -49.36 -17.02
N MET A 445 3.33 -48.60 -17.67
CA MET A 445 2.03 -48.16 -17.13
C MET A 445 1.13 -49.29 -16.62
N PRO A 446 0.56 -49.20 -15.41
CA PRO A 446 -0.54 -50.05 -14.98
C PRO A 446 -1.92 -49.35 -14.93
N ASP A 447 -2.90 -50.12 -15.42
CA ASP A 447 -4.37 -50.14 -15.31
C ASP A 447 -5.15 -48.94 -14.68
N PRO A 448 -6.18 -48.37 -15.37
CA PRO A 448 -6.97 -47.21 -14.91
C PRO A 448 -7.89 -47.45 -13.69
N SER A 449 -7.84 -48.60 -13.04
CA SER A 449 -8.80 -48.97 -11.99
C SER A 449 -8.42 -48.54 -10.56
N ILE A 450 -7.35 -47.77 -10.36
CA ILE A 450 -6.90 -47.33 -9.04
C ILE A 450 -7.02 -45.81 -8.91
N GLY A 451 -8.24 -45.33 -8.71
CA GLY A 451 -8.55 -43.91 -8.46
C GLY A 451 -9.91 -43.65 -7.81
N GLN A 452 -10.58 -44.67 -7.26
CA GLN A 452 -11.94 -44.54 -6.71
C GLN A 452 -12.05 -44.54 -5.17
N GLU A 453 -10.95 -44.54 -4.42
CA GLU A 453 -11.03 -44.56 -2.95
C GLU A 453 -10.16 -43.45 -2.35
N THR A 454 -10.72 -42.24 -2.23
CA THR A 454 -10.59 -41.27 -1.11
C THR A 454 -11.02 -39.86 -1.54
N LEU A 455 -12.28 -39.71 -1.98
CA LEU A 455 -13.03 -38.47 -1.79
C LEU A 455 -13.86 -38.69 -0.52
N ALA A 456 -13.75 -37.80 0.46
CA ALA A 456 -14.67 -37.79 1.58
C ALA A 456 -16.09 -37.63 1.02
N GLN A 457 -16.93 -38.65 1.17
CA GLN A 457 -18.33 -38.59 0.76
C GLN A 457 -19.03 -37.53 1.63
N ILE A 458 -19.49 -36.45 0.99
CA ILE A 458 -20.37 -35.46 1.62
C ILE A 458 -21.60 -36.22 2.15
N PRO A 459 -22.02 -36.02 3.41
CA PRO A 459 -23.20 -36.69 3.96
C PRO A 459 -24.44 -36.38 3.12
N ALA A 460 -25.21 -37.41 2.77
CA ALA A 460 -26.41 -37.28 1.93
C ALA A 460 -27.44 -36.29 2.53
N GLU A 461 -27.44 -36.08 3.85
CA GLU A 461 -28.30 -35.10 4.52
C GLU A 461 -27.87 -33.64 4.25
N LEU A 462 -26.57 -33.37 4.09
CA LEU A 462 -26.03 -32.07 3.68
C LEU A 462 -26.32 -31.81 2.20
N GLU A 463 -26.21 -32.84 1.37
CA GLU A 463 -26.55 -32.79 -0.05
C GLU A 463 -28.05 -32.52 -0.27
N GLU A 464 -28.93 -33.06 0.60
CA GLU A 464 -30.38 -32.84 0.54
C GLU A 464 -30.79 -31.44 1.07
N ALA A 465 -30.09 -30.92 2.09
CA ALA A 465 -30.30 -29.56 2.60
C ALA A 465 -29.84 -28.47 1.63
N HIS A 466 -28.66 -28.62 1.02
CA HIS A 466 -28.15 -27.67 0.02
C HIS A 466 -29.03 -27.62 -1.24
N ARG A 467 -29.56 -28.79 -1.66
CA ARG A 467 -30.47 -28.92 -2.81
C ARG A 467 -31.86 -28.32 -2.56
N ALA A 468 -32.24 -28.10 -1.31
CA ALA A 468 -33.48 -27.43 -0.93
C ALA A 468 -33.36 -25.90 -0.96
N GLU A 469 -32.17 -25.35 -0.70
CA GLU A 469 -31.87 -23.92 -0.75
C GLU A 469 -31.44 -23.46 -2.16
N ASN A 470 -30.79 -24.34 -2.93
CA ASN A 470 -30.36 -24.11 -4.31
C ASN A 470 -30.80 -25.27 -5.21
N PRO A 471 -32.01 -25.23 -5.81
CA PRO A 471 -32.48 -26.30 -6.67
C PRO A 471 -31.58 -26.41 -7.92
N PRO A 472 -31.13 -27.61 -8.31
CA PRO A 472 -30.34 -27.79 -9.51
C PRO A 472 -31.15 -27.34 -10.74
N LEU A 473 -30.50 -26.54 -11.59
CA LEU A 473 -31.09 -25.98 -12.81
C LEU A 473 -31.71 -27.09 -13.69
N THR A 474 -32.84 -26.80 -14.31
CA THR A 474 -33.47 -27.68 -15.30
C THR A 474 -32.59 -27.82 -16.55
N GLU A 475 -32.77 -28.89 -17.31
CA GLU A 475 -32.01 -29.17 -18.55
C GLU A 475 -32.11 -28.02 -19.59
N ASP A 476 -33.17 -27.19 -19.50
CA ASP A 476 -33.38 -25.98 -20.34
C ASP A 476 -32.74 -24.70 -19.75
N GLU A 477 -32.42 -24.68 -18.44
CA GLU A 477 -31.75 -23.57 -17.72
C GLU A 477 -30.20 -23.70 -17.74
N ILE A 478 -29.68 -24.86 -18.16
CA ILE A 478 -28.24 -25.09 -18.41
C ILE A 478 -27.85 -24.43 -19.75
N GLN A 479 -28.11 -23.14 -19.99
CA GLN A 479 -27.74 -22.49 -21.27
C GLN A 479 -26.21 -22.34 -21.48
N CYS A 480 -25.39 -22.71 -20.49
CA CYS A 480 -23.96 -22.99 -20.62
C CYS A 480 -23.63 -24.32 -21.37
N VAL A 481 -24.59 -24.94 -22.08
CA VAL A 481 -24.52 -26.30 -22.68
C VAL A 481 -23.22 -26.57 -23.45
N THR A 482 -22.66 -25.58 -24.14
CA THR A 482 -21.49 -25.78 -25.02
C THR A 482 -20.30 -26.39 -24.26
N CYS A 483 -20.10 -26.04 -22.99
CA CYS A 483 -19.03 -26.61 -22.17
C CYS A 483 -19.44 -27.96 -21.54
N TYR A 484 -20.71 -28.14 -21.21
CA TYR A 484 -21.25 -29.36 -20.58
C TYR A 484 -21.01 -30.61 -21.44
N GLU A 485 -21.10 -30.49 -22.76
CA GLU A 485 -20.93 -31.62 -23.68
C GLU A 485 -19.55 -32.29 -23.59
N CYS A 486 -18.52 -31.57 -23.11
CA CYS A 486 -17.16 -32.09 -22.95
C CYS A 486 -16.64 -32.05 -21.50
N HIS A 487 -17.20 -31.18 -20.65
CA HIS A 487 -16.81 -30.97 -19.25
C HIS A 487 -17.95 -31.30 -18.27
N GLU A 488 -18.63 -32.43 -18.48
CA GLU A 488 -19.81 -32.87 -17.72
C GLU A 488 -19.57 -32.84 -16.19
N ASP A 489 -18.43 -33.37 -15.72
CA ASP A 489 -18.12 -33.45 -14.29
C ASP A 489 -17.91 -32.07 -13.65
N VAL A 490 -17.14 -31.20 -14.31
CA VAL A 490 -16.87 -29.84 -13.83
C VAL A 490 -18.14 -28.98 -13.84
N THR A 491 -18.94 -29.12 -14.89
CA THR A 491 -20.21 -28.38 -15.01
C THR A 491 -21.20 -28.83 -13.94
N ARG A 492 -21.24 -30.13 -13.61
CA ARG A 492 -22.06 -30.67 -12.54
C ARG A 492 -21.63 -30.12 -11.18
N GLU A 493 -20.33 -30.03 -10.90
CA GLU A 493 -19.82 -29.39 -9.67
C GLU A 493 -20.19 -27.90 -9.59
N TRP A 494 -19.96 -27.15 -10.66
CA TRP A 494 -20.31 -25.73 -10.74
C TRP A 494 -21.81 -25.48 -10.55
N SER A 495 -22.67 -26.34 -11.12
CA SER A 495 -24.12 -26.17 -11.05
C SER A 495 -24.67 -26.18 -9.62
N LEU A 496 -23.92 -26.74 -8.66
CA LEU A 496 -24.30 -26.81 -7.25
C LEU A 496 -23.84 -25.58 -6.44
N THR A 497 -23.09 -24.67 -7.06
CA THR A 497 -22.53 -23.49 -6.38
C THR A 497 -23.48 -22.30 -6.44
N PRO A 498 -23.35 -21.32 -5.53
CA PRO A 498 -24.11 -20.07 -5.62
C PRO A 498 -23.87 -19.28 -6.91
N HIS A 499 -22.76 -19.51 -7.62
CA HIS A 499 -22.47 -18.83 -8.89
C HIS A 499 -23.46 -19.20 -10.00
N SER A 500 -23.88 -20.47 -10.08
CA SER A 500 -24.85 -20.92 -11.08
C SER A 500 -26.24 -20.29 -10.89
N GLY A 501 -26.62 -20.03 -9.63
CA GLY A 501 -27.90 -19.44 -9.24
C GLY A 501 -27.84 -17.97 -8.85
N SER A 502 -26.74 -17.27 -9.12
CA SER A 502 -26.44 -15.93 -8.59
C SER A 502 -27.51 -14.88 -8.94
N ALA A 503 -28.11 -14.94 -10.14
CA ALA A 503 -29.22 -14.07 -10.56
C ALA A 503 -30.59 -14.45 -9.98
N HIS A 504 -30.71 -15.62 -9.35
CA HIS A 504 -31.99 -16.24 -8.99
C HIS A 504 -32.16 -16.53 -7.50
N THR A 505 -31.16 -16.20 -6.68
CA THR A 505 -31.30 -16.36 -5.21
C THR A 505 -32.43 -15.48 -4.69
N GLU A 506 -33.19 -15.98 -3.71
CA GLU A 506 -34.31 -15.24 -3.10
C GLU A 506 -33.83 -13.90 -2.52
N GLY A 507 -32.65 -13.90 -1.89
CA GLY A 507 -32.00 -12.70 -1.34
C GLY A 507 -31.63 -11.67 -2.41
N PHE A 508 -31.04 -12.09 -3.53
CA PHE A 508 -30.73 -11.20 -4.64
C PHE A 508 -32.00 -10.66 -5.30
N SER A 509 -32.96 -11.53 -5.61
CA SER A 509 -34.19 -11.14 -6.32
C SER A 509 -34.97 -10.08 -5.55
N GLN A 510 -35.09 -10.26 -4.22
CA GLN A 510 -35.74 -9.29 -3.35
C GLN A 510 -34.99 -7.96 -3.33
N ALA A 511 -33.67 -7.98 -3.12
CA ALA A 511 -32.89 -6.75 -3.01
C ALA A 511 -32.76 -6.01 -4.36
N PHE A 512 -32.68 -6.75 -5.47
CA PHE A 512 -32.67 -6.22 -6.83
C PHE A 512 -34.00 -5.51 -7.16
N GLU A 513 -35.13 -6.09 -6.77
CA GLU A 513 -36.44 -5.44 -6.92
C GLU A 513 -36.59 -4.21 -6.00
N GLU A 514 -36.19 -4.32 -4.73
CA GLU A 514 -36.26 -3.22 -3.75
C GLU A 514 -35.37 -2.02 -4.15
N ALA A 515 -34.21 -2.29 -4.75
CA ALA A 515 -33.29 -1.27 -5.25
C ALA A 515 -33.73 -0.63 -6.58
N GLY A 516 -34.83 -1.10 -7.18
CA GLY A 516 -35.34 -0.57 -8.45
C GLY A 516 -34.59 -1.10 -9.68
N GLN A 517 -34.04 -2.31 -9.59
CA GLN A 517 -33.36 -3.05 -10.66
C GLN A 517 -32.17 -2.27 -11.27
N PRO A 518 -31.19 -1.85 -10.45
CA PRO A 518 -30.02 -1.14 -10.95
C PRO A 518 -29.17 -2.03 -11.86
N THR A 519 -28.75 -1.49 -13.00
CA THR A 519 -27.97 -2.18 -14.03
C THR A 519 -26.65 -2.73 -13.50
N ASP A 520 -26.02 -2.03 -12.57
CA ASP A 520 -24.70 -2.35 -12.02
C ASP A 520 -24.71 -3.70 -11.27
N CYS A 521 -25.85 -4.12 -10.73
CA CYS A 521 -25.99 -5.44 -10.11
C CYS A 521 -25.82 -6.59 -11.12
N LEU A 522 -26.14 -6.37 -12.39
CA LEU A 522 -26.05 -7.40 -13.42
C LEU A 522 -24.61 -7.69 -13.82
N GLN A 523 -23.67 -6.79 -13.55
CA GLN A 523 -22.24 -6.99 -13.81
C GLN A 523 -21.66 -8.19 -13.04
N CYS A 524 -22.14 -8.41 -11.80
CA CYS A 524 -21.66 -9.49 -10.93
C CYS A 524 -22.62 -10.69 -10.85
N HIS A 525 -23.84 -10.55 -11.36
CA HIS A 525 -24.89 -11.58 -11.26
C HIS A 525 -25.29 -12.16 -12.63
N THR A 526 -24.67 -11.73 -13.73
CA THR A 526 -24.90 -12.28 -15.07
C THR A 526 -23.58 -12.44 -15.81
N SER A 527 -23.55 -13.28 -16.86
CA SER A 527 -22.34 -13.52 -17.66
C SER A 527 -22.41 -12.80 -18.99
N GLY A 528 -21.29 -12.18 -19.38
CA GLY A 528 -21.20 -11.41 -20.61
C GLY A 528 -22.12 -10.18 -20.62
N TYR A 529 -22.26 -9.54 -19.46
CA TYR A 529 -23.01 -8.29 -19.32
C TYR A 529 -22.33 -7.15 -20.07
N ASP A 530 -23.09 -6.42 -20.88
CA ASP A 530 -22.64 -5.23 -21.60
C ASP A 530 -23.38 -4.00 -21.05
N GLU A 531 -22.64 -3.11 -20.39
CA GLU A 531 -23.19 -1.89 -19.76
C GLU A 531 -23.79 -0.91 -20.76
N GLY A 532 -23.31 -0.90 -22.02
CA GLY A 532 -23.75 0.02 -23.06
C GLY A 532 -25.11 -0.36 -23.66
N THR A 533 -25.46 -1.64 -23.61
CA THR A 533 -26.71 -2.21 -24.14
C THR A 533 -27.67 -2.68 -23.06
N GLY A 534 -27.15 -2.97 -21.86
CA GLY A 534 -27.88 -3.61 -20.77
C GLY A 534 -28.23 -5.08 -21.04
N GLU A 535 -27.62 -5.69 -22.06
CA GLU A 535 -27.83 -7.08 -22.43
C GLU A 535 -26.77 -7.97 -21.75
N TYR A 536 -27.13 -9.23 -21.48
CA TYR A 536 -26.23 -10.26 -20.98
C TYR A 536 -26.40 -11.53 -21.80
N THR A 537 -25.35 -12.35 -21.82
CA THR A 537 -25.33 -13.61 -22.57
C THR A 537 -25.95 -14.75 -21.78
N PHE A 538 -25.85 -14.73 -20.44
CA PHE A 538 -26.44 -15.74 -19.56
C PHE A 538 -26.86 -15.14 -18.21
N GLU A 539 -27.98 -15.62 -17.67
CA GLU A 539 -28.53 -15.22 -16.37
C GLU A 539 -27.85 -16.05 -15.27
N GLY A 540 -26.97 -15.43 -14.46
CA GLY A 540 -26.05 -16.10 -13.53
C GLY A 540 -24.58 -16.08 -13.99
N ILE A 541 -23.67 -16.64 -13.18
CA ILE A 541 -22.22 -16.67 -13.42
C ILE A 541 -21.81 -18.03 -14.02
N CYS A 542 -21.60 -18.06 -15.34
CA CYS A 542 -21.24 -19.19 -16.19
C CYS A 542 -19.72 -19.32 -16.38
N CYS A 543 -19.27 -20.39 -17.03
CA CYS A 543 -17.85 -20.70 -17.28
C CYS A 543 -17.05 -19.54 -17.89
N GLU A 544 -17.64 -18.83 -18.85
CA GLU A 544 -16.99 -17.72 -19.57
C GLU A 544 -16.75 -16.49 -18.70
N ALA A 545 -17.46 -16.35 -17.57
CA ALA A 545 -17.21 -15.28 -16.61
C ALA A 545 -15.84 -15.43 -15.93
N CYS A 546 -15.31 -16.66 -15.82
CA CYS A 546 -13.98 -16.90 -15.25
C CYS A 546 -12.93 -17.22 -16.32
N HIS A 547 -13.31 -18.02 -17.34
CA HIS A 547 -12.39 -18.52 -18.37
C HIS A 547 -12.29 -17.62 -19.60
N GLY A 548 -13.12 -16.58 -19.71
CA GLY A 548 -13.26 -15.75 -20.92
C GLY A 548 -14.07 -16.44 -22.02
N GLN A 549 -14.20 -15.76 -23.17
CA GLN A 549 -14.96 -16.27 -24.31
C GLN A 549 -14.32 -17.53 -24.90
N LEU A 550 -15.15 -18.53 -25.24
CA LEU A 550 -14.70 -19.77 -25.86
C LEU A 550 -13.82 -19.51 -27.11
N ALA A 551 -12.57 -19.97 -27.08
CA ALA A 551 -11.67 -19.85 -28.23
C ALA A 551 -12.19 -20.66 -29.43
N GLU A 552 -12.13 -20.08 -30.64
CA GLU A 552 -12.72 -20.66 -31.86
C GLU A 552 -12.21 -22.08 -32.21
N ASN A 553 -11.00 -22.44 -31.77
CA ASN A 553 -10.36 -23.73 -32.05
C ASN A 553 -10.29 -24.65 -30.82
N HIS A 554 -10.99 -24.33 -29.73
CA HIS A 554 -11.00 -25.14 -28.52
C HIS A 554 -11.62 -26.51 -28.79
N GLY A 555 -10.84 -27.57 -28.59
CA GLY A 555 -11.25 -28.96 -28.83
C GLY A 555 -10.99 -29.49 -30.25
N GLU A 556 -10.33 -28.73 -31.14
CA GLU A 556 -9.90 -29.26 -32.44
C GLU A 556 -8.71 -30.23 -32.33
N GLU A 557 -8.77 -31.35 -33.05
CA GLU A 557 -7.74 -32.39 -33.03
C GLU A 557 -6.38 -31.85 -33.53
N GLY A 558 -5.43 -31.68 -32.60
CA GLY A 558 -4.09 -31.13 -32.87
C GLY A 558 -3.93 -29.63 -32.58
N VAL A 559 -4.91 -29.00 -31.91
CA VAL A 559 -4.83 -27.63 -31.39
C VAL A 559 -4.90 -27.67 -29.86
N GLU A 560 -3.87 -27.17 -29.18
CA GLU A 560 -3.76 -27.15 -27.70
C GLU A 560 -4.12 -25.75 -27.15
N GLU A 561 -5.31 -25.23 -27.48
CA GLU A 561 -5.82 -23.99 -26.89
C GLU A 561 -6.59 -24.32 -25.60
N GLU A 562 -5.90 -24.16 -24.46
CA GLU A 562 -6.44 -24.38 -23.11
C GLU A 562 -7.07 -23.09 -22.55
N MET A 563 -8.26 -23.22 -21.96
CA MET A 563 -8.99 -22.12 -21.34
C MET A 563 -8.59 -22.00 -19.86
N PHE A 564 -7.61 -21.16 -19.54
CA PHE A 564 -7.12 -20.97 -18.16
C PHE A 564 -7.76 -19.77 -17.46
N ILE A 565 -8.01 -19.92 -16.16
CA ILE A 565 -8.14 -18.78 -15.27
C ILE A 565 -6.73 -18.31 -14.85
N PRO A 566 -6.48 -16.99 -14.77
CA PRO A 566 -5.29 -16.47 -14.11
C PRO A 566 -5.12 -17.07 -12.72
N VAL A 567 -3.87 -17.31 -12.31
CA VAL A 567 -3.54 -17.83 -10.97
C VAL A 567 -3.51 -16.73 -9.89
N ASP A 568 -3.85 -15.49 -10.27
CA ASP A 568 -3.95 -14.34 -9.38
C ASP A 568 -5.42 -14.11 -8.93
N ASP A 569 -5.63 -13.14 -8.04
CA ASP A 569 -6.92 -12.92 -7.39
C ASP A 569 -7.92 -12.14 -8.25
N LYS A 570 -7.51 -11.65 -9.42
CA LYS A 570 -8.24 -10.63 -10.20
C LYS A 570 -9.60 -11.12 -10.67
N THR A 571 -9.66 -12.33 -11.22
CA THR A 571 -10.91 -12.95 -11.70
C THR A 571 -11.95 -13.07 -10.58
N CYS A 572 -11.51 -13.25 -9.33
CA CYS A 572 -12.41 -13.29 -8.18
C CYS A 572 -12.79 -11.88 -7.71
N ALA A 573 -11.83 -10.95 -7.73
CA ALA A 573 -12.00 -9.57 -7.27
C ALA A 573 -12.98 -8.75 -8.12
N GLU A 574 -13.16 -9.09 -9.40
CA GLU A 574 -14.12 -8.44 -10.30
C GLU A 574 -15.56 -8.45 -9.76
N CYS A 575 -15.93 -9.46 -8.97
CA CYS A 575 -17.24 -9.56 -8.32
C CYS A 575 -17.16 -9.52 -6.79
N HIS A 576 -16.10 -10.08 -6.19
CA HIS A 576 -15.90 -10.13 -4.73
C HIS A 576 -14.99 -9.01 -4.21
N GLU A 577 -15.23 -7.78 -4.66
CA GLU A 577 -14.39 -6.61 -4.37
C GLU A 577 -14.20 -6.40 -2.86
N PHE A 578 -15.27 -6.46 -2.07
CA PHE A 578 -15.20 -6.25 -0.62
C PHE A 578 -14.38 -7.34 0.08
N THR A 579 -14.65 -8.61 -0.22
CA THR A 579 -13.86 -9.75 0.30
C THR A 579 -12.40 -9.64 -0.11
N HIS A 580 -12.11 -9.22 -1.34
CA HIS A 580 -10.75 -9.02 -1.81
C HIS A 580 -10.06 -7.88 -1.06
N ASN A 581 -10.75 -6.77 -0.82
CA ASN A 581 -10.24 -5.65 -0.01
C ASN A 581 -9.95 -6.06 1.45
N GLU A 582 -10.77 -6.93 2.04
CA GLU A 582 -10.46 -7.54 3.34
C GLU A 582 -9.25 -8.46 3.28
N TRP A 583 -9.14 -9.27 2.22
CA TRP A 583 -8.01 -10.18 2.03
C TRP A 583 -6.68 -9.43 1.90
N LEU A 584 -6.66 -8.30 1.17
CA LEU A 584 -5.46 -7.51 0.92
C LEU A 584 -4.78 -6.97 2.18
N VAL A 585 -5.54 -6.79 3.28
CA VAL A 585 -4.98 -6.35 4.57
C VAL A 585 -4.54 -7.51 5.47
N SER A 586 -4.68 -8.77 5.01
CA SER A 586 -4.29 -9.96 5.75
C SER A 586 -2.80 -10.28 5.59
N GLY A 587 -2.21 -10.92 6.61
CA GLY A 587 -0.85 -11.46 6.51
C GLY A 587 -0.69 -12.58 5.48
N HIS A 588 -1.79 -13.15 4.96
CA HIS A 588 -1.77 -14.16 3.90
C HIS A 588 -1.62 -13.52 2.53
N ALA A 589 -2.23 -12.35 2.30
CA ALA A 589 -1.98 -11.55 1.10
C ALA A 589 -0.53 -11.05 1.04
N ASP A 590 0.02 -10.59 2.17
CA ASP A 590 1.45 -10.23 2.28
C ASP A 590 2.40 -11.39 1.93
N ALA A 591 1.95 -12.63 2.17
CA ALA A 591 2.71 -13.84 1.87
C ALA A 591 2.50 -14.35 0.44
N GLY A 592 1.72 -13.65 -0.39
CA GLY A 592 1.42 -14.02 -1.77
C GLY A 592 0.51 -15.24 -1.90
N VAL A 593 -0.33 -15.50 -0.87
CA VAL A 593 -1.38 -16.51 -0.94
C VAL A 593 -2.58 -15.92 -1.70
N SER A 594 -3.09 -16.66 -2.68
CA SER A 594 -4.24 -16.29 -3.51
C SER A 594 -5.50 -17.05 -3.12
N CYS A 595 -6.66 -16.57 -3.59
CA CYS A 595 -7.98 -17.19 -3.32
C CYS A 595 -7.98 -18.70 -3.62
N ILE A 596 -7.39 -19.07 -4.76
CA ILE A 596 -7.33 -20.45 -5.26
C ILE A 596 -6.33 -21.34 -4.52
N ASN A 597 -5.50 -20.79 -3.62
CA ASN A 597 -4.69 -21.61 -2.72
C ASN A 597 -5.54 -22.24 -1.61
N CYS A 598 -6.67 -21.60 -1.26
CA CYS A 598 -7.59 -22.08 -0.23
C CYS A 598 -8.88 -22.66 -0.82
N HIS A 599 -9.41 -22.06 -1.89
CA HIS A 599 -10.65 -22.48 -2.55
C HIS A 599 -10.40 -23.28 -3.83
N THR A 600 -11.43 -24.02 -4.25
CA THR A 600 -11.51 -24.63 -5.57
C THR A 600 -12.49 -23.84 -6.43
N SER A 601 -12.11 -23.56 -7.68
CA SER A 601 -12.88 -22.67 -8.56
C SER A 601 -14.22 -23.26 -9.01
N HIS A 602 -14.33 -24.59 -9.09
CA HIS A 602 -15.49 -25.27 -9.69
C HIS A 602 -16.57 -25.71 -8.68
N ASN A 603 -16.20 -26.00 -7.43
CA ASN A 603 -17.20 -26.34 -6.40
C ASN A 603 -17.26 -25.32 -5.26
N GLN A 604 -16.43 -24.27 -5.31
CA GLN A 604 -16.35 -23.16 -4.33
C GLN A 604 -15.99 -23.58 -2.89
N GLY A 605 -15.80 -24.88 -2.64
CA GLY A 605 -15.31 -25.41 -1.38
C GLY A 605 -13.81 -25.21 -1.19
N THR A 606 -13.34 -25.46 0.02
CA THR A 606 -11.92 -25.42 0.34
C THR A 606 -11.17 -26.63 -0.25
N ARG A 607 -9.89 -26.45 -0.62
CA ARG A 607 -9.07 -27.51 -1.23
C ARG A 607 -8.80 -28.69 -0.28
N LEU A 608 -8.88 -28.42 1.02
CA LEU A 608 -8.76 -29.39 2.11
C LEU A 608 -9.81 -29.06 3.17
N PRO A 609 -10.17 -30.03 4.03
CA PRO A 609 -10.88 -29.72 5.27
C PRO A 609 -10.18 -28.57 6.00
N VAL A 610 -10.95 -27.61 6.51
CA VAL A 610 -10.47 -26.30 6.99
C VAL A 610 -9.26 -26.42 7.92
N GLU A 611 -9.29 -27.36 8.85
CA GLU A 611 -8.21 -27.58 9.82
C GLU A 611 -6.92 -28.03 9.12
N GLN A 612 -7.05 -28.97 8.17
CA GLN A 612 -5.92 -29.48 7.40
C GLN A 612 -5.37 -28.43 6.44
N LEU A 613 -6.25 -27.56 5.90
CA LEU A 613 -5.86 -26.46 5.03
C LEU A 613 -4.93 -25.49 5.75
N CYS A 614 -5.31 -25.03 6.94
CA CYS A 614 -4.49 -24.11 7.72
C CYS A 614 -3.18 -24.77 8.18
N GLN A 615 -3.25 -26.05 8.60
CA GLN A 615 -2.10 -26.80 9.10
C GLN A 615 -1.09 -27.17 8.01
N ALA A 616 -1.48 -27.16 6.73
CA ALA A 616 -0.54 -27.35 5.63
C ALA A 616 0.63 -26.34 5.69
N CYS A 617 0.37 -25.13 6.21
CA CYS A 617 1.38 -24.08 6.38
C CYS A 617 1.68 -23.73 7.85
N HIS A 618 0.72 -23.84 8.76
CA HIS A 618 0.81 -23.37 10.16
C HIS A 618 1.05 -24.48 11.19
N GLN A 619 1.99 -25.38 10.91
CA GLN A 619 2.24 -26.57 11.74
C GLN A 619 2.71 -26.25 13.17
N GLU A 620 3.52 -25.21 13.34
CA GLU A 620 4.12 -24.84 14.64
C GLU A 620 3.20 -23.98 15.53
N ARG A 621 2.08 -23.47 14.99
CA ARG A 621 1.20 -22.53 15.72
C ARG A 621 0.24 -23.21 16.69
N LEU A 622 0.13 -24.54 16.64
CA LEU A 622 -0.78 -25.33 17.47
C LEU A 622 -0.32 -25.50 18.92
N ASP A 623 0.92 -25.16 19.24
CA ASP A 623 1.48 -25.35 20.60
C ASP A 623 1.12 -24.22 21.57
N SER A 624 0.46 -23.16 21.10
CA SER A 624 0.07 -22.04 21.95
C SER A 624 -1.10 -22.44 22.87
N TYR A 625 -1.11 -21.90 24.09
CA TYR A 625 -2.15 -22.23 25.08
C TYR A 625 -3.57 -21.99 24.55
N ALA A 626 -3.78 -20.93 23.76
CA ALA A 626 -5.08 -20.61 23.17
C ALA A 626 -5.54 -21.68 22.16
N HIS A 627 -4.64 -22.14 21.28
CA HIS A 627 -4.97 -23.19 20.32
C HIS A 627 -5.16 -24.54 21.02
N VAL A 628 -4.28 -24.96 21.93
CA VAL A 628 -4.43 -26.26 22.64
C VAL A 628 -5.69 -26.33 23.52
N SER A 629 -6.18 -25.20 24.03
CA SER A 629 -7.36 -25.16 24.91
C SER A 629 -8.69 -25.10 24.16
N HIS A 630 -8.72 -24.62 22.92
CA HIS A 630 -9.94 -24.50 22.12
C HIS A 630 -9.99 -25.49 20.94
N TYR A 631 -8.83 -26.01 20.52
CA TYR A 631 -8.70 -27.04 19.51
C TYR A 631 -8.46 -28.40 20.18
N ASP A 632 -9.53 -29.17 20.38
CA ASP A 632 -9.44 -30.57 20.81
C ASP A 632 -9.47 -31.51 19.58
N LEU A 633 -8.40 -32.30 19.44
CA LEU A 633 -8.20 -33.27 18.35
C LEU A 633 -9.20 -34.44 18.39
N GLU A 634 -9.89 -34.67 19.50
CA GLU A 634 -10.82 -35.80 19.66
C GLU A 634 -12.32 -35.42 19.55
N GLU A 635 -12.71 -34.17 19.82
CA GLU A 635 -14.13 -33.76 19.90
C GLU A 635 -14.56 -32.56 19.00
N GLY A 636 -13.62 -31.79 18.41
CA GLY A 636 -13.92 -30.91 17.27
C GLY A 636 -14.97 -29.81 17.48
N GLU A 637 -15.04 -29.19 18.65
CA GLU A 637 -16.07 -28.16 18.95
C GLU A 637 -15.76 -26.76 18.39
N VAL A 638 -14.49 -26.40 18.12
CA VAL A 638 -14.09 -25.08 17.58
C VAL A 638 -13.03 -25.23 16.48
N SER A 639 -13.27 -24.64 15.31
CA SER A 639 -12.39 -24.63 14.13
C SER A 639 -11.55 -23.35 14.04
N CYS A 640 -10.52 -23.36 13.19
CA CYS A 640 -9.65 -22.20 12.96
C CYS A 640 -10.44 -20.97 12.50
N VAL A 641 -11.42 -21.16 11.62
CA VAL A 641 -12.19 -20.08 10.99
C VAL A 641 -13.24 -19.47 11.92
N ASP A 642 -13.61 -20.18 13.00
CA ASP A 642 -14.53 -19.65 14.01
C ASP A 642 -13.93 -18.45 14.76
N CYS A 643 -12.60 -18.38 14.82
CA CYS A 643 -11.87 -17.23 15.36
C CYS A 643 -11.22 -16.40 14.26
N HIS A 644 -10.56 -17.05 13.30
CA HIS A 644 -9.73 -16.39 12.30
C HIS A 644 -10.49 -15.97 11.04
N MET A 645 -11.79 -16.17 10.91
CA MET A 645 -12.56 -15.62 9.78
C MET A 645 -13.90 -15.06 10.25
N HIS A 646 -13.82 -14.14 11.21
CA HIS A 646 -15.00 -13.54 11.84
C HIS A 646 -15.69 -12.53 10.92
N ALA A 647 -16.98 -12.76 10.65
CA ALA A 647 -17.86 -11.77 10.03
C ALA A 647 -18.45 -10.84 11.08
N SER A 648 -18.22 -9.53 10.92
CA SER A 648 -18.59 -8.48 11.91
C SER A 648 -20.11 -8.32 12.12
N ASP A 649 -20.92 -8.82 11.18
CA ASP A 649 -22.38 -8.83 11.26
C ASP A 649 -22.95 -10.10 10.60
N PRO A 650 -23.20 -11.18 11.38
CA PRO A 650 -23.75 -12.44 10.84
C PRO A 650 -25.22 -12.33 10.40
N ASP A 651 -25.94 -11.26 10.77
CA ASP A 651 -27.32 -10.99 10.36
C ASP A 651 -27.41 -10.05 9.14
N SER A 652 -26.28 -9.60 8.60
CA SER A 652 -26.27 -8.72 7.44
C SER A 652 -26.88 -9.44 6.23
N LYS A 653 -28.03 -8.94 5.76
CA LYS A 653 -28.69 -9.41 4.53
C LYS A 653 -27.96 -8.94 3.26
N LEU A 654 -26.65 -8.75 3.35
CA LEU A 654 -25.83 -8.23 2.27
C LEU A 654 -25.67 -9.33 1.21
N ILE A 655 -25.89 -8.94 -0.05
CA ILE A 655 -25.89 -9.84 -1.20
C ILE A 655 -24.45 -10.30 -1.47
N GLY A 656 -24.24 -11.62 -1.58
CA GLY A 656 -23.18 -12.21 -2.42
C GLY A 656 -21.72 -11.78 -2.19
N GLY A 657 -21.26 -11.61 -0.95
CA GLY A 657 -19.85 -11.25 -0.68
C GLY A 657 -19.52 -9.76 -0.75
N THR A 658 -20.55 -8.90 -0.67
CA THR A 658 -20.39 -7.45 -0.45
C THR A 658 -20.34 -7.05 1.04
N GLY A 659 -20.42 -8.02 1.94
CA GLY A 659 -20.29 -7.84 3.38
C GLY A 659 -18.91 -8.23 3.90
N ALA A 660 -18.55 -7.70 5.07
CA ALA A 660 -17.35 -8.10 5.79
C ALA A 660 -17.46 -9.58 6.22
N VAL A 661 -16.74 -10.47 5.55
CA VAL A 661 -16.81 -11.93 5.73
C VAL A 661 -15.60 -12.48 6.47
N GLY A 662 -14.72 -11.61 6.98
CA GLY A 662 -13.62 -11.99 7.86
C GLY A 662 -12.40 -12.54 7.13
N HIS A 663 -12.24 -12.24 5.84
CA HIS A 663 -11.07 -12.69 5.06
C HIS A 663 -9.80 -11.88 5.34
N ASN A 664 -9.80 -11.01 6.35
CA ASN A 664 -8.62 -10.31 6.87
C ASN A 664 -7.82 -11.13 7.91
N PHE A 665 -8.37 -12.26 8.36
CA PHE A 665 -7.79 -13.18 9.36
C PHE A 665 -7.52 -12.61 10.74
N PHE A 666 -8.08 -11.44 11.02
CA PHE A 666 -7.94 -10.74 12.28
C PHE A 666 -8.86 -11.36 13.34
N VAL A 667 -8.31 -11.58 14.54
CA VAL A 667 -9.08 -12.06 15.69
C VAL A 667 -9.18 -10.92 16.69
N GLY A 668 -10.32 -10.26 16.70
CA GLY A 668 -10.66 -9.25 17.70
C GLY A 668 -11.27 -9.87 18.96
N ALA A 669 -11.43 -9.06 20.00
CA ALA A 669 -12.02 -9.51 21.27
C ALA A 669 -13.50 -9.87 21.09
N GLU A 670 -14.18 -9.22 20.15
CA GLU A 670 -15.57 -9.45 19.75
C GLU A 670 -15.81 -10.88 19.25
N THR A 671 -14.80 -11.52 18.66
CA THR A 671 -14.89 -12.90 18.19
C THR A 671 -15.03 -13.88 19.35
N CYS A 672 -14.42 -13.58 20.50
CA CYS A 672 -14.51 -14.40 21.71
C CYS A 672 -15.87 -14.24 22.41
N ASP A 673 -16.48 -13.06 22.33
CA ASP A 673 -17.73 -12.71 23.02
C ASP A 673 -18.92 -13.57 22.56
N ARG A 674 -18.88 -14.13 21.34
CA ARG A 674 -19.94 -15.00 20.79
C ARG A 674 -20.10 -16.33 21.54
N CYS A 675 -19.03 -16.84 22.16
CA CYS A 675 -19.04 -18.09 22.91
C CYS A 675 -18.88 -17.87 24.42
N HIS A 676 -18.30 -16.72 24.82
CA HIS A 676 -18.01 -16.39 26.22
C HIS A 676 -18.89 -15.26 26.79
N GLU A 677 -20.03 -14.96 26.17
CA GLU A 677 -20.95 -13.83 26.50
C GLU A 677 -21.27 -13.69 28.00
N GLU A 678 -21.50 -14.80 28.72
CA GLU A 678 -21.80 -14.75 30.17
C GLU A 678 -20.55 -14.52 31.04
N GLU A 679 -19.37 -14.95 30.61
CA GLU A 679 -18.09 -14.71 31.30
C GLU A 679 -17.56 -13.30 31.01
N THR A 680 -17.85 -12.76 29.83
CA THR A 680 -17.51 -11.40 29.40
C THR A 680 -18.55 -10.35 29.78
N HIS A 681 -19.68 -10.71 30.41
CA HIS A 681 -20.61 -9.73 30.99
C HIS A 681 -20.36 -9.42 32.48
N ALA A 682 -19.43 -10.12 33.13
CA ALA A 682 -18.81 -9.66 34.39
C ALA A 682 -17.87 -8.44 34.17
N LYS A 683 -17.66 -8.06 32.91
CA LYS A 683 -16.60 -7.18 32.37
C LYS A 683 -16.93 -5.69 32.38
N LEU A 684 -17.93 -5.23 33.14
CA LEU A 684 -18.05 -3.80 33.48
C LEU A 684 -16.88 -3.32 34.37
N GLN A 685 -16.18 -4.24 35.05
CA GLN A 685 -14.90 -3.96 35.72
C GLN A 685 -13.68 -4.03 34.79
N ILE A 686 -13.82 -4.54 33.56
CA ILE A 686 -12.69 -4.81 32.64
C ILE A 686 -12.71 -3.86 31.42
N ILE A 687 -13.78 -3.07 31.18
CA ILE A 687 -13.70 -1.85 30.34
C ILE A 687 -12.60 -0.89 30.86
N GLN A 688 -12.24 -1.00 32.15
CA GLN A 688 -11.07 -0.36 32.72
C GLN A 688 -9.75 -0.98 32.23
N GLU A 689 -9.66 -2.30 32.05
CA GLU A 689 -8.45 -3.00 31.57
C GLU A 689 -8.29 -3.02 30.04
N GLU A 690 -9.36 -2.81 29.27
CA GLU A 690 -9.28 -2.68 27.79
C GLU A 690 -8.62 -1.36 27.37
N ASN A 691 -8.79 -0.32 28.19
CA ASN A 691 -7.96 0.88 28.10
C ASN A 691 -6.49 0.55 28.44
N HIS A 692 -6.21 -0.35 29.40
CA HIS A 692 -4.85 -0.87 29.71
C HIS A 692 -4.21 -1.58 28.50
N ALA A 693 -4.96 -2.43 27.79
CA ALA A 693 -4.45 -3.22 26.68
C ALA A 693 -4.22 -2.43 25.37
N ASN A 694 -5.08 -1.46 25.03
CA ASN A 694 -4.86 -0.58 23.87
C ASN A 694 -3.64 0.36 24.05
N GLY A 695 -3.37 0.75 25.30
CA GLY A 695 -2.10 1.36 25.69
C GLY A 695 -0.92 0.40 25.50
N ALA A 696 -1.08 -0.88 25.86
CA ALA A 696 -0.03 -1.88 25.72
C ALA A 696 0.26 -2.31 24.27
N VAL A 697 -0.74 -2.39 23.38
CA VAL A 697 -0.56 -2.75 21.94
C VAL A 697 0.11 -1.62 21.17
N SER A 698 -0.29 -0.36 21.43
CA SER A 698 0.40 0.82 20.90
C SER A 698 1.79 1.04 21.54
N GLN A 699 2.03 0.47 22.72
CA GLN A 699 3.35 0.41 23.34
C GLN A 699 4.21 -0.70 22.75
N LEU A 700 3.65 -1.87 22.45
CA LEU A 700 4.31 -2.99 21.77
C LEU A 700 4.62 -2.71 20.31
N SER A 701 3.75 -1.99 19.58
CA SER A 701 4.04 -1.58 18.19
C SER A 701 5.17 -0.55 18.16
N VAL A 702 5.18 0.41 19.08
CA VAL A 702 6.31 1.35 19.21
C VAL A 702 7.57 0.67 19.73
N GLU A 703 7.48 -0.29 20.64
CA GLU A 703 8.64 -1.08 21.10
C GLU A 703 9.17 -1.98 19.99
N LEU A 704 8.31 -2.55 19.13
CA LEU A 704 8.69 -3.33 17.96
C LEU A 704 9.39 -2.46 16.92
N GLU A 705 8.84 -1.29 16.59
CA GLU A 705 9.47 -0.33 15.66
C GLU A 705 10.79 0.22 16.24
N THR A 706 10.84 0.53 17.53
CA THR A 706 12.06 0.98 18.21
C THR A 706 13.12 -0.13 18.21
N ALA A 707 12.73 -1.38 18.47
CA ALA A 707 13.62 -2.53 18.43
C ALA A 707 14.09 -2.82 17.00
N GLN A 708 13.25 -2.64 15.97
CA GLN A 708 13.62 -2.76 14.56
C GLN A 708 14.63 -1.67 14.17
N TYR A 709 14.41 -0.42 14.58
CA TYR A 709 15.34 0.68 14.37
C TYR A 709 16.71 0.45 15.05
N GLU A 710 16.71 -0.01 16.31
CA GLU A 710 17.92 -0.40 17.02
C GLU A 710 18.63 -1.58 16.34
N ASN A 711 17.90 -2.56 15.81
CA ASN A 711 18.45 -3.70 15.08
C ASN A 711 19.16 -3.27 13.80
N VAL A 712 18.57 -2.33 13.04
CA VAL A 712 19.17 -1.75 11.84
C VAL A 712 20.44 -0.96 12.19
N SER A 713 20.42 -0.19 13.27
CA SER A 713 21.62 0.54 13.75
C SER A 713 22.74 -0.42 14.20
N LEU A 714 22.38 -1.53 14.88
CA LEU A 714 23.31 -2.56 15.33
C LEU A 714 23.89 -3.35 14.14
N ARG A 715 23.12 -3.59 13.09
CA ARG A 715 23.61 -4.18 11.84
C ARG A 715 24.61 -3.25 11.14
N LYS A 716 24.31 -1.94 11.05
CA LYS A 716 25.26 -0.94 10.53
C LYS A 716 26.56 -0.89 11.37
N MET A 717 26.46 -0.87 12.71
CA MET A 717 27.63 -0.94 13.60
C MET A 717 28.38 -2.28 13.52
N GLY A 718 27.68 -3.39 13.29
CA GLY A 718 28.27 -4.71 13.10
C GLY A 718 29.14 -4.77 11.84
N ILE A 719 28.68 -4.18 10.74
CA ILE A 719 29.44 -4.07 9.49
C ILE A 719 30.69 -3.19 9.70
N VAL A 720 30.57 -2.07 10.40
CA VAL A 720 31.71 -1.19 10.72
C VAL A 720 32.72 -1.92 11.62
N ASN A 721 32.27 -2.59 12.69
CA ASN A 721 33.13 -3.33 13.60
C ASN A 721 33.81 -4.55 12.93
N LEU A 722 33.12 -5.22 12.01
CA LEU A 722 33.70 -6.28 11.19
C LEU A 722 34.79 -5.70 10.27
N GLY A 723 34.53 -4.56 9.62
CA GLY A 723 35.51 -3.86 8.80
C GLY A 723 36.77 -3.45 9.58
N VAL A 724 36.60 -2.88 10.78
CA VAL A 724 37.71 -2.53 11.68
C VAL A 724 38.46 -3.78 12.16
N GLY A 725 37.74 -4.85 12.53
CA GLY A 725 38.31 -6.11 12.98
C GLY A 725 39.14 -6.81 11.91
N VAL A 726 38.66 -6.86 10.67
CA VAL A 726 39.39 -7.41 9.52
C VAL A 726 40.62 -6.55 9.21
N GLY A 727 40.50 -5.22 9.26
CA GLY A 727 41.62 -4.29 9.06
C GLY A 727 42.74 -4.47 10.09
N VAL A 728 42.40 -4.54 11.38
CA VAL A 728 43.38 -4.77 12.46
C VAL A 728 43.98 -6.19 12.36
N GLY A 729 43.16 -7.20 12.07
CA GLY A 729 43.61 -8.58 11.89
C GLY A 729 44.62 -8.73 10.74
N ALA A 730 44.37 -8.07 9.61
CA ALA A 730 45.28 -8.04 8.47
C ALA A 730 46.62 -7.38 8.84
N LEU A 731 46.60 -6.24 9.54
CA LEU A 731 47.82 -5.54 9.97
C LEU A 731 48.66 -6.38 10.94
N VAL A 732 48.02 -7.05 11.91
CA VAL A 732 48.71 -7.94 12.86
C VAL A 732 49.27 -9.16 12.13
N GLY A 733 48.52 -9.74 11.19
CA GLY A 733 48.97 -10.85 10.35
C GLY A 733 50.21 -10.50 9.52
N ILE A 734 50.22 -9.32 8.88
CA ILE A 734 51.37 -8.82 8.13
C ILE A 734 52.57 -8.61 9.06
N ALA A 735 52.37 -7.97 10.22
CA ALA A 735 53.44 -7.77 11.20
C ALA A 735 54.04 -9.10 11.69
N PHE A 736 53.21 -10.13 11.91
CA PHE A 736 53.66 -11.46 12.28
C PHE A 736 54.44 -12.15 11.16
N MET A 737 53.98 -12.06 9.90
CA MET A 737 54.71 -12.61 8.76
C MET A 737 56.07 -11.92 8.58
N VAL A 738 56.15 -10.59 8.73
CA VAL A 738 57.41 -9.85 8.70
C VAL A 738 58.34 -10.29 9.82
N LEU A 739 57.82 -10.53 11.03
CA LEU A 739 58.60 -11.04 12.16
C LEU A 739 59.14 -12.45 11.89
N VAL A 740 58.31 -13.34 11.35
CA VAL A 740 58.70 -14.72 10.98
C VAL A 740 59.75 -14.71 9.88
N LEU A 741 59.58 -13.87 8.85
CA LEU A 741 60.56 -13.67 7.79
C LEU A 741 61.89 -13.12 8.33
N PHE A 742 61.84 -12.21 9.31
CA PHE A 742 63.04 -11.68 9.95
C PHE A 742 63.78 -12.75 10.79
N VAL A 743 63.04 -13.55 11.56
CA VAL A 743 63.59 -14.64 12.38
C VAL A 743 64.18 -15.77 11.52
N THR A 744 63.49 -16.15 10.43
CA THR A 744 63.96 -17.19 9.51
C THR A 744 65.20 -16.74 8.72
N ARG A 745 65.27 -15.47 8.27
CA ARG A 745 66.49 -14.91 7.66
C ARG A 745 67.68 -14.92 8.62
N ARG A 746 67.46 -14.63 9.91
CA ARG A 746 68.52 -14.66 10.93
C ARG A 746 69.02 -16.06 11.30
N ARG A 747 68.26 -17.12 11.01
CA ARG A 747 68.71 -18.51 11.18
C ARG A 747 69.42 -19.06 9.94
N ALA A 748 69.24 -18.43 8.79
CA ALA A 748 69.87 -18.78 7.51
C ALA A 748 71.15 -17.98 7.20
N SER A 749 71.55 -17.07 8.10
CA SER A 749 72.83 -16.36 8.13
C SER A 749 73.61 -16.79 9.35
#